data_AF-A0A7K2DWX6-F1
#
_entry.id   AF-A0A7K2DWX6-F1
#
_cell.length_a   1.000
_cell.length_b   1.000
_cell.length_c   1.000
_cell.angle_alpha   90.00
_cell.angle_beta   90.00
_cell.angle_gamma   90.00
#
_symmetry.space_group_name_H-M   'P 1'
#
loop_
_entity.id
_entity.type
_entity.pdbx_description
1 polymer ?
#
loop_
_entity_poly.entity_id
_entity_poly.type
_entity_poly.pdbx_seq_one_letter_code
_entity_poly.pdbx_strand_id
1 'polypeptide(L)'
;MEPPHLMSGRRREPATTAMGSGVSRCSSRRGRGPESNFGPHFGRPEEEIFDSSWGAKRLQNERGLRDKLRGIAAFWTLMVLLTCMFVLILGLSGWAVLATGALIASLLAVGASPAVALDEDSKPNAPAATMACVGDATGDAMFSDVSEMHAFHGDISCLAYYAITNGYGDGTFGPQNDVSRFEMVLFMERAADKAGADAEDVVGDFAETGSDPVTRGDMALLIARLLVAATTDESPVNVTNNDDGTFAVSGVDADDWDYFADSRRLQNRVHDSAASALYELGVAKGTGMSDDFSPSSSVSRGEMAALITRALAHTTARPEGVTIQSDGPGEVLISVRGPNFQPVANAPIDVFSARADQVDEAFNDDGSCYTPRLTGVGGNAAVCEIDALDAVTGLSGDYDPGTVSVNVDAGGTTVWAWTGENGDEVEDGGDGLASINLTETAPVTADSAKVTTDMAMGVTRASFGSTVTVTIQLVGANNANAVADAGGNSYTVVVQRNTDRNIQTDGTPTPANATESVVTHVLNVDASGKATFEITADDPDPTDSNNADGDGTDTDTNKIDRVRVTYTVVATTGGQAVDNDISSTDGDPSAQTITFSDARGVVTGASLKPAVDYLVAPTNGSANNAVTVTVVDQYGKPVRGHLVQLSSNHSTNPPADADLSEFPVARQTDSSGTVRIGYKYTGTGSIEALVANTAVPDNNDTPNNFDDDTVELTPIAGGMADFYWARPASTDADLTALGTTTVVHVADLDSNTLIIGGSASAAPLLVRYDDNDQFAVGDDLGSMAAFEEALGNDEDNNDTVAVTSYDPTDSGDTARFVLTVVADG
;
A
#
# COMPACT_ATOMS: atom_id res chain seq x y z
N MET A 1 -31.20 -18.39 -54.12
CA MET A 1 -30.75 -18.36 -55.53
C MET A 1 -29.26 -18.65 -55.53
N GLU A 2 -28.89 -19.84 -55.94
CA GLU A 2 -27.54 -20.22 -56.39
C GLU A 2 -27.65 -20.53 -57.91
N PRO A 3 -26.56 -20.72 -58.68
CA PRO A 3 -25.16 -20.28 -58.60
C PRO A 3 -24.70 -19.69 -59.97
N PRO A 4 -23.40 -19.63 -60.34
CA PRO A 4 -22.78 -20.79 -61.04
C PRO A 4 -21.23 -20.98 -60.89
N HIS A 5 -20.80 -22.26 -60.73
CA HIS A 5 -19.89 -23.05 -61.60
C HIS A 5 -18.43 -22.57 -61.89
N LEU A 6 -17.38 -23.37 -62.13
CA LEU A 6 -17.08 -24.81 -62.27
C LEU A 6 -15.55 -24.99 -62.47
N MET A 7 -15.08 -26.25 -62.43
CA MET A 7 -13.82 -26.85 -62.93
C MET A 7 -12.70 -27.07 -61.89
N SER A 8 -12.45 -28.29 -61.39
CA SER A 8 -11.94 -29.52 -62.03
C SER A 8 -10.41 -29.58 -62.16
N GLY A 9 -9.78 -30.46 -61.37
CA GLY A 9 -8.93 -31.50 -61.97
C GLY A 9 -7.61 -31.88 -61.27
N ARG A 10 -7.52 -33.19 -61.00
CA ARG A 10 -6.39 -34.11 -61.32
C ARG A 10 -5.24 -34.35 -60.31
N ARG A 11 -5.13 -35.66 -60.02
CA ARG A 11 -3.98 -36.58 -60.27
C ARG A 11 -3.11 -37.01 -59.08
N ARG A 12 -3.17 -38.33 -58.85
CA ARG A 12 -2.10 -39.36 -58.88
C ARG A 12 -0.92 -39.26 -57.89
N GLU A 13 -0.77 -40.37 -57.14
CA GLU A 13 0.47 -41.00 -56.63
C GLU A 13 1.59 -41.13 -57.71
N PRO A 14 2.80 -41.73 -57.50
CA PRO A 14 3.37 -42.41 -56.31
C PRO A 14 4.89 -42.21 -56.02
N ALA A 15 5.30 -42.72 -54.85
CA ALA A 15 6.54 -43.45 -54.46
C ALA A 15 7.96 -43.10 -54.99
N THR A 16 8.90 -42.96 -54.03
CA THR A 16 10.33 -43.38 -54.07
C THR A 16 10.99 -43.02 -52.71
N THR A 17 12.08 -43.58 -52.15
CA THR A 17 12.91 -44.81 -52.24
C THR A 17 14.11 -44.60 -51.28
N ALA A 18 14.79 -45.70 -50.87
CA ALA A 18 16.20 -45.84 -50.41
C ALA A 18 16.44 -46.00 -48.89
N MET A 19 16.80 -47.21 -48.40
CA MET A 19 18.16 -47.83 -48.24
C MET A 19 18.94 -47.28 -47.02
N GLY A 20 19.65 -48.03 -46.17
CA GLY A 20 20.03 -49.44 -46.08
C GLY A 20 21.14 -49.66 -45.02
N SER A 21 21.54 -50.93 -44.82
CA SER A 21 22.66 -51.47 -43.98
C SER A 21 22.38 -51.64 -42.47
N GLY A 22 22.77 -52.71 -41.76
CA GLY A 22 23.46 -53.95 -42.11
C GLY A 22 24.62 -54.29 -41.14
N VAL A 23 24.49 -55.42 -40.43
CA VAL A 23 25.57 -56.40 -40.08
C VAL A 23 26.31 -56.32 -38.71
N SER A 24 25.89 -57.23 -37.80
CA SER A 24 26.63 -58.35 -37.14
C SER A 24 27.75 -58.19 -36.07
N ARG A 25 27.54 -59.01 -35.01
CA ARG A 25 28.44 -60.05 -34.38
C ARG A 25 29.23 -59.77 -33.08
N CYS A 26 28.83 -60.53 -32.04
CA CYS A 26 29.60 -61.47 -31.19
C CYS A 26 30.88 -61.04 -30.44
N SER A 27 30.88 -61.21 -29.10
CA SER A 27 31.60 -62.28 -28.36
C SER A 27 31.34 -62.15 -26.84
N SER A 28 30.85 -63.19 -26.14
CA SER A 28 31.59 -64.12 -25.25
C SER A 28 32.10 -63.46 -23.94
N ARG A 29 31.92 -63.96 -22.70
CA ARG A 29 32.03 -65.33 -22.18
C ARG A 29 31.66 -65.36 -20.68
N ARG A 30 30.97 -66.45 -20.25
CA ARG A 30 31.15 -67.33 -19.05
C ARG A 30 31.61 -66.73 -17.70
N GLY A 31 31.14 -67.17 -16.53
CA GLY A 31 30.47 -68.44 -16.14
C GLY A 31 29.86 -68.34 -14.72
N ARG A 32 28.82 -69.10 -14.41
CA ARG A 32 28.82 -70.45 -13.78
C ARG A 32 28.88 -70.35 -12.23
N GLY A 33 27.79 -70.76 -11.57
CA GLY A 33 27.69 -71.00 -10.10
C GLY A 33 28.60 -72.15 -9.62
N PRO A 34 28.42 -72.74 -8.41
CA PRO A 34 27.13 -73.35 -7.99
C PRO A 34 26.85 -73.45 -6.46
N GLU A 35 25.70 -74.07 -6.11
CA GLU A 35 25.44 -74.99 -4.96
C GLU A 35 25.61 -74.45 -3.51
N SER A 36 24.83 -74.78 -2.48
CA SER A 36 23.96 -75.91 -2.10
C SER A 36 23.29 -75.51 -0.74
N ASN A 37 21.99 -75.71 -0.52
CA ASN A 37 21.32 -76.88 0.08
C ASN A 37 21.33 -76.92 1.64
N PHE A 38 20.15 -77.23 2.22
CA PHE A 38 19.79 -77.58 3.62
C PHE A 38 19.48 -76.47 4.66
N GLY A 39 18.23 -76.49 5.18
CA GLY A 39 17.85 -75.91 6.50
C GLY A 39 18.25 -76.84 7.67
N PRO A 40 17.68 -76.78 8.91
CA PRO A 40 16.52 -75.99 9.39
C PRO A 40 16.69 -75.35 10.81
N HIS A 41 15.64 -74.64 11.26
CA HIS A 41 15.12 -74.57 12.65
C HIS A 41 15.85 -73.84 13.82
N PHE A 42 15.02 -73.06 14.54
CA PHE A 42 15.04 -72.67 15.97
C PHE A 42 15.96 -71.53 16.47
N GLY A 43 15.32 -70.51 17.07
CA GLY A 43 15.89 -69.71 18.17
C GLY A 43 15.73 -68.19 18.06
N ARG A 44 14.65 -67.61 18.63
CA ARG A 44 14.75 -66.33 19.39
C ARG A 44 15.40 -66.67 20.75
N PRO A 45 16.12 -65.77 21.46
CA PRO A 45 15.72 -64.38 21.76
C PRO A 45 16.86 -63.33 21.88
N GLU A 46 16.48 -62.09 22.23
CA GLU A 46 17.27 -61.05 22.98
C GLU A 46 18.54 -60.47 22.30
N GLU A 47 18.98 -59.22 22.47
CA GLU A 47 18.56 -57.93 23.04
C GLU A 47 19.77 -57.02 22.72
N GLU A 48 19.63 -55.84 22.11
CA GLU A 48 20.54 -54.68 22.34
C GLU A 48 19.79 -53.39 21.91
N ILE A 49 19.29 -52.62 22.89
CA ILE A 49 19.88 -51.39 23.46
C ILE A 49 19.52 -50.12 22.66
N PHE A 50 18.52 -49.41 23.20
CA PHE A 50 18.27 -47.99 22.95
C PHE A 50 19.33 -47.16 23.70
N ASP A 51 19.97 -46.21 23.01
CA ASP A 51 20.54 -45.03 23.67
C ASP A 51 19.85 -43.75 23.19
N SER A 52 19.76 -42.85 24.15
CA SER A 52 18.84 -41.77 24.39
C SER A 52 19.43 -40.41 23.97
N SER A 53 18.74 -39.68 23.09
CA SER A 53 18.99 -38.24 22.92
C SER A 53 17.75 -37.38 22.62
N TRP A 54 16.57 -37.99 22.44
CA TRP A 54 15.34 -37.28 22.08
C TRP A 54 14.43 -36.92 23.26
N GLY A 55 14.68 -37.45 24.46
CA GLY A 55 13.82 -37.21 25.65
C GLY A 55 14.14 -35.94 26.45
N ALA A 56 15.36 -35.39 26.34
CA ALA A 56 15.81 -34.32 27.23
C ALA A 56 15.37 -32.90 26.79
N LYS A 57 15.17 -32.66 25.48
CA LYS A 57 14.74 -31.35 24.97
C LYS A 57 13.26 -31.03 25.24
N ARG A 58 12.38 -32.04 25.27
CA ARG A 58 10.94 -31.84 25.50
C ARG A 58 10.61 -31.43 26.95
N LEU A 59 11.36 -31.94 27.93
CA LEU A 59 11.15 -31.68 29.35
C LEU A 59 11.71 -30.33 29.86
N GLN A 60 12.53 -29.63 29.07
CA GLN A 60 12.97 -28.26 29.40
C GLN A 60 11.95 -27.21 28.94
N ASN A 61 11.29 -27.41 27.79
CA ASN A 61 10.23 -26.51 27.30
C ASN A 61 8.98 -26.53 28.20
N GLU A 62 8.58 -27.69 28.72
CA GLU A 62 7.39 -27.80 29.59
C GLU A 62 7.55 -27.17 30.99
N ARG A 63 8.78 -26.97 31.45
CA ARG A 63 9.05 -26.30 32.74
C ARG A 63 9.03 -24.78 32.59
N GLY A 64 9.58 -24.24 31.50
CA GLY A 64 9.50 -22.80 31.20
C GLY A 64 8.06 -22.31 30.98
N LEU A 65 7.21 -23.14 30.35
CA LEU A 65 5.80 -22.82 30.14
C LEU A 65 5.00 -22.79 31.46
N ARG A 66 5.28 -23.73 32.38
CA ARG A 66 4.62 -23.79 33.71
C ARG A 66 5.00 -22.62 34.62
N ASP A 67 6.22 -22.10 34.53
CA ASP A 67 6.65 -20.94 35.32
C ASP A 67 6.12 -19.61 34.74
N LYS A 68 5.99 -19.48 33.40
CA LYS A 68 5.29 -18.35 32.77
C LYS A 68 3.79 -18.31 33.10
N LEU A 69 3.12 -19.48 33.13
CA LEU A 69 1.70 -19.59 33.49
C LEU A 69 1.42 -19.24 34.97
N ARG A 70 2.38 -19.45 35.88
CA ARG A 70 2.26 -19.07 37.29
C ARG A 70 2.33 -17.56 37.53
N GLY A 71 3.08 -16.82 36.70
CA GLY A 71 3.14 -15.36 36.75
C GLY A 71 1.82 -14.70 36.34
N ILE A 72 1.16 -15.26 35.32
CA ILE A 72 -0.12 -14.76 34.81
C ILE A 72 -1.24 -14.99 35.83
N ALA A 73 -1.33 -16.17 36.44
CA ALA A 73 -2.33 -16.45 37.48
C ALA A 73 -2.21 -15.51 38.71
N ALA A 74 -0.99 -15.16 39.11
CA ALA A 74 -0.75 -14.23 40.23
C ALA A 74 -1.19 -12.78 39.91
N PHE A 75 -1.01 -12.34 38.67
CA PHE A 75 -1.43 -11.02 38.20
C PHE A 75 -2.96 -10.88 38.18
N TRP A 76 -3.66 -11.92 37.72
CA TRP A 76 -5.14 -11.98 37.72
C TRP A 76 -5.73 -12.04 39.14
N THR A 77 -5.07 -12.75 40.06
CA THR A 77 -5.52 -12.83 41.47
C THR A 77 -5.42 -11.46 42.17
N LEU A 78 -4.38 -10.67 41.85
CA LEU A 78 -4.18 -9.32 42.39
C LEU A 78 -5.24 -8.34 41.86
N MET A 79 -5.64 -8.47 40.60
CA MET A 79 -6.63 -7.60 39.96
C MET A 79 -8.06 -7.86 40.50
N VAL A 80 -8.40 -9.12 40.78
CA VAL A 80 -9.66 -9.52 41.45
C VAL A 80 -9.71 -9.01 42.90
N LEU A 81 -8.59 -9.03 43.62
CA LEU A 81 -8.52 -8.50 44.98
C LEU A 81 -8.66 -6.96 45.02
N LEU A 82 -8.07 -6.24 44.07
CA LEU A 82 -8.22 -4.78 43.96
C LEU A 82 -9.64 -4.35 43.61
N THR A 83 -10.31 -5.08 42.72
CA THR A 83 -11.71 -4.81 42.34
C THR A 83 -12.67 -5.13 43.50
N CYS A 84 -12.46 -6.23 44.23
CA CYS A 84 -13.22 -6.51 45.46
C CYS A 84 -13.01 -5.46 46.56
N MET A 85 -11.80 -4.90 46.69
CA MET A 85 -11.51 -3.85 47.67
C MET A 85 -12.18 -2.51 47.29
N PHE A 86 -12.28 -2.21 46.00
CA PHE A 86 -12.96 -1.01 45.47
C PHE A 86 -14.48 -1.05 45.72
N VAL A 87 -15.10 -2.23 45.61
CA VAL A 87 -16.54 -2.46 45.88
C VAL A 87 -16.88 -2.31 47.38
N LEU A 88 -15.96 -2.70 48.27
CA LEU A 88 -16.13 -2.55 49.72
C LEU A 88 -16.04 -1.09 50.20
N ILE A 89 -15.31 -0.23 49.49
CA ILE A 89 -15.13 1.18 49.84
C ILE A 89 -16.32 2.05 49.40
N LEU A 90 -17.04 1.66 48.35
CA LEU A 90 -18.09 2.49 47.73
C LEU A 90 -19.54 2.13 48.12
N GLY A 91 -19.77 1.10 48.95
CA GLY A 91 -21.06 0.89 49.63
C GLY A 91 -22.29 0.72 48.73
N LEU A 92 -22.13 0.18 47.52
CA LEU A 92 -23.24 -0.04 46.58
C LEU A 92 -23.93 -1.39 46.79
N SER A 93 -25.27 -1.37 46.82
CA SER A 93 -26.15 -2.50 47.15
C SER A 93 -26.13 -3.64 46.11
N GLY A 94 -26.20 -4.87 46.60
CA GLY A 94 -25.98 -6.15 45.90
C GLY A 94 -26.99 -6.59 44.83
N TRP A 95 -27.45 -5.69 43.96
CA TRP A 95 -28.18 -6.05 42.73
C TRP A 95 -27.31 -5.86 41.46
N ALA A 96 -26.14 -5.22 41.56
CA ALA A 96 -25.23 -5.00 40.43
C ALA A 96 -24.27 -6.17 40.12
N VAL A 97 -24.28 -7.24 40.92
CA VAL A 97 -23.31 -8.36 40.81
C VAL A 97 -23.80 -9.51 39.92
N LEU A 98 -25.09 -9.55 39.54
CA LEU A 98 -25.61 -10.57 38.61
C LEU A 98 -25.57 -10.14 37.13
N ALA A 99 -25.42 -8.85 36.84
CA ALA A 99 -25.29 -8.34 35.46
C ALA A 99 -23.84 -8.34 34.96
N THR A 100 -22.85 -8.40 35.85
CA THR A 100 -21.41 -8.35 35.49
C THR A 100 -20.77 -9.74 35.38
N GLY A 101 -21.43 -10.80 35.85
CA GLY A 101 -20.98 -12.20 35.68
C GLY A 101 -21.35 -12.82 34.32
N ALA A 102 -22.34 -12.27 33.61
CA ALA A 102 -22.73 -12.72 32.27
C ALA A 102 -21.93 -12.04 31.15
N LEU A 103 -21.24 -10.94 31.45
CA LEU A 103 -20.48 -10.14 30.47
C LEU A 103 -19.08 -10.67 30.16
N ILE A 104 -18.57 -11.67 30.89
CA ILE A 104 -17.21 -12.23 30.68
C ILE A 104 -17.25 -13.59 29.95
N ALA A 105 -18.42 -14.21 29.79
CA ALA A 105 -18.58 -15.43 28.96
C ALA A 105 -19.00 -15.12 27.51
N SER A 106 -19.52 -13.91 27.23
CA SER A 106 -19.93 -13.48 25.89
C SER A 106 -18.86 -12.67 25.13
N LEU A 107 -17.69 -12.43 25.75
CA LEU A 107 -16.54 -11.75 25.14
C LEU A 107 -15.49 -12.74 24.57
N LEU A 108 -15.95 -13.92 24.12
CA LEU A 108 -15.10 -14.96 23.53
C LEU A 108 -15.59 -15.44 22.15
N ALA A 109 -16.57 -14.76 21.53
CA ALA A 109 -17.15 -15.23 20.26
C ALA A 109 -17.04 -14.24 19.09
N VAL A 110 -16.59 -13.00 19.27
CA VAL A 110 -16.30 -12.09 18.14
C VAL A 110 -15.14 -11.17 18.50
N GLY A 111 -14.15 -11.11 17.62
CA GLY A 111 -13.02 -10.19 17.68
C GLY A 111 -11.70 -10.93 17.60
N ALA A 112 -11.03 -10.80 16.44
CA ALA A 112 -9.63 -11.09 16.16
C ALA A 112 -8.95 -12.06 17.13
N SER A 113 -8.60 -13.25 16.63
CA SER A 113 -7.54 -14.05 17.24
C SER A 113 -6.42 -13.09 17.65
N PRO A 114 -5.97 -13.04 18.92
CA PRO A 114 -4.63 -12.52 19.15
C PRO A 114 -3.74 -13.33 18.20
N ALA A 115 -2.85 -12.65 17.48
CA ALA A 115 -1.83 -13.27 16.64
C ALA A 115 -0.88 -14.12 17.50
N VAL A 116 -1.41 -15.19 18.08
CA VAL A 116 -0.71 -16.43 18.27
C VAL A 116 -0.80 -17.05 16.88
N ALA A 117 0.33 -17.17 16.20
CA ALA A 117 0.41 -17.96 14.98
C ALA A 117 -0.25 -19.32 15.26
N LEU A 118 -1.50 -19.48 14.82
CA LEU A 118 -2.07 -20.79 14.59
C LEU A 118 -1.19 -21.40 13.51
N ASP A 119 -0.89 -22.69 13.67
CA ASP A 119 -0.18 -23.46 12.66
C ASP A 119 -0.85 -23.20 11.30
N GLU A 120 -0.08 -22.82 10.29
CA GLU A 120 -0.61 -22.49 8.94
C GLU A 120 -1.41 -23.68 8.38
N ASP A 121 -1.04 -24.91 8.78
CA ASP A 121 -1.66 -26.18 8.43
C ASP A 121 -3.08 -26.40 9.04
N SER A 122 -3.64 -25.44 9.80
CA SER A 122 -4.94 -25.59 10.49
C SER A 122 -6.03 -24.60 10.04
N LYS A 123 -5.87 -23.95 8.88
CA LYS A 123 -6.86 -23.04 8.29
C LYS A 123 -7.60 -23.75 7.14
N PRO A 124 -8.86 -23.36 6.84
CA PRO A 124 -9.55 -23.85 5.65
C PRO A 124 -8.76 -23.49 4.39
N ASN A 125 -8.59 -24.44 3.47
CA ASN A 125 -7.77 -24.23 2.27
C ASN A 125 -8.51 -23.51 1.12
N ALA A 126 -9.84 -23.50 1.15
CA ALA A 126 -10.66 -22.92 0.09
C ALA A 126 -11.85 -22.10 0.63
N PRO A 127 -11.64 -21.13 1.56
CA PRO A 127 -12.71 -20.28 2.05
C PRO A 127 -13.36 -19.47 0.93
N ALA A 128 -14.63 -19.08 1.11
CA ALA A 128 -15.30 -18.23 0.13
C ALA A 128 -14.59 -16.87 0.02
N ALA A 129 -14.28 -16.46 -1.20
CA ALA A 129 -13.68 -15.16 -1.52
C ALA A 129 -14.64 -13.99 -1.26
N THR A 130 -15.94 -14.24 -1.40
CA THR A 130 -17.00 -13.23 -1.23
C THR A 130 -18.13 -13.77 -0.36
N MET A 131 -19.04 -12.90 0.05
CA MET A 131 -20.21 -13.22 0.87
C MET A 131 -21.49 -13.25 0.04
N ALA A 132 -22.44 -14.11 0.41
CA ALA A 132 -23.80 -14.06 -0.14
C ALA A 132 -24.59 -12.86 0.38
N CYS A 133 -24.28 -12.38 1.59
CA CYS A 133 -25.09 -11.39 2.30
C CYS A 133 -24.29 -10.10 2.45
N VAL A 134 -24.59 -9.11 1.61
CA VAL A 134 -23.99 -7.76 1.66
C VAL A 134 -25.10 -6.70 1.56
N GLY A 135 -24.79 -5.47 1.96
CA GLY A 135 -25.76 -4.36 1.93
C GLY A 135 -27.05 -4.70 2.69
N ASP A 136 -28.20 -4.49 2.05
CA ASP A 136 -29.53 -4.70 2.62
C ASP A 136 -29.80 -6.10 3.17
N ALA A 137 -29.11 -7.13 2.64
CA ALA A 137 -29.24 -8.50 3.13
C ALA A 137 -28.70 -8.70 4.55
N THR A 138 -27.96 -7.72 5.07
CA THR A 138 -27.49 -7.69 6.47
C THR A 138 -28.41 -6.89 7.40
N GLY A 139 -29.47 -6.26 6.86
CA GLY A 139 -30.45 -5.49 7.61
C GLY A 139 -31.24 -6.33 8.62
N ASP A 140 -31.77 -5.71 9.68
CA ASP A 140 -32.50 -6.42 10.73
C ASP A 140 -33.84 -6.99 10.20
N ALA A 141 -33.99 -8.31 10.25
CA ALA A 141 -35.24 -9.00 9.91
C ALA A 141 -36.34 -8.85 10.98
N MET A 142 -36.04 -8.17 12.10
CA MET A 142 -36.96 -7.79 13.16
C MET A 142 -37.68 -8.96 13.86
N PHE A 143 -37.04 -10.13 13.95
CA PHE A 143 -37.56 -11.22 14.78
C PHE A 143 -37.46 -10.84 16.26
N SER A 144 -38.59 -10.91 16.98
CA SER A 144 -38.69 -10.43 18.36
C SER A 144 -37.80 -11.17 19.38
N ASP A 145 -37.31 -12.35 19.02
CA ASP A 145 -36.44 -13.21 19.82
C ASP A 145 -34.99 -13.26 19.31
N VAL A 146 -34.62 -12.42 18.34
CA VAL A 146 -33.26 -12.27 17.82
C VAL A 146 -32.80 -10.83 18.02
N SER A 147 -32.05 -10.55 19.08
CA SER A 147 -31.48 -9.22 19.31
C SER A 147 -30.32 -8.92 18.34
N GLU A 148 -30.03 -7.64 18.10
CA GLU A 148 -28.83 -7.20 17.32
C GLU A 148 -27.51 -7.81 17.83
N MET A 149 -27.38 -8.06 19.14
CA MET A 149 -26.19 -8.70 19.73
C MET A 149 -26.21 -10.24 19.68
N HIS A 150 -27.21 -10.85 19.05
CA HIS A 150 -27.31 -12.31 18.97
C HIS A 150 -26.28 -12.85 17.98
N ALA A 151 -25.59 -13.94 18.33
CA ALA A 151 -24.45 -14.46 17.55
C ALA A 151 -24.80 -14.82 16.09
N PHE A 152 -26.06 -15.19 15.84
CA PHE A 152 -26.58 -15.54 14.52
C PHE A 152 -27.48 -14.46 13.91
N HIS A 153 -27.46 -13.23 14.44
CA HIS A 153 -28.35 -12.14 13.97
C HIS A 153 -28.19 -11.92 12.45
N GLY A 154 -26.97 -11.67 11.97
CA GLY A 154 -26.71 -11.46 10.54
C GLY A 154 -27.05 -12.67 9.66
N ASP A 155 -26.76 -13.89 10.12
CA ASP A 155 -27.09 -15.11 9.37
C ASP A 155 -28.60 -15.29 9.22
N ILE A 156 -29.36 -15.06 10.29
CA ILE A 156 -30.82 -15.17 10.31
C ILE A 156 -31.45 -14.07 9.45
N SER A 157 -30.94 -12.84 9.56
CA SER A 157 -31.33 -11.71 8.72
C SER A 157 -31.14 -12.02 7.25
N CYS A 158 -29.99 -12.59 6.88
CA CYS A 158 -29.73 -12.97 5.51
C CYS A 158 -30.71 -14.02 4.98
N LEU A 159 -30.97 -15.09 5.74
CA LEU A 159 -31.97 -16.08 5.34
C LEU A 159 -33.37 -15.48 5.19
N ALA A 160 -33.72 -14.47 6.00
CA ALA A 160 -35.00 -13.80 5.91
C ALA A 160 -35.07 -12.90 4.67
N TYR A 161 -33.99 -12.17 4.36
CA TYR A 161 -33.88 -11.35 3.15
C TYR A 161 -34.11 -12.20 1.88
N TYR A 162 -33.49 -13.38 1.82
CA TYR A 162 -33.68 -14.33 0.71
C TYR A 162 -35.01 -15.09 0.74
N ALA A 163 -35.90 -14.80 1.70
CA ALA A 163 -37.14 -15.51 1.96
C ALA A 163 -36.98 -17.02 2.17
N ILE A 164 -35.78 -17.46 2.60
CA ILE A 164 -35.50 -18.84 3.00
C ILE A 164 -36.23 -19.14 4.31
N THR A 165 -36.33 -18.16 5.21
CA THR A 165 -37.12 -18.24 6.46
C THR A 165 -38.16 -17.13 6.57
N ASN A 166 -39.31 -17.44 7.19
CA ASN A 166 -40.32 -16.47 7.62
C ASN A 166 -40.57 -16.54 9.15
N GLY A 167 -39.73 -17.27 9.88
CA GLY A 167 -39.98 -17.59 11.29
C GLY A 167 -41.22 -18.48 11.52
N TYR A 168 -41.79 -18.44 12.72
CA TYR A 168 -42.97 -19.21 13.12
C TYR A 168 -44.32 -18.51 12.84
N GLY A 169 -44.29 -17.32 12.23
CA GLY A 169 -45.48 -16.52 11.92
C GLY A 169 -46.06 -15.75 13.11
N ASP A 170 -45.57 -15.96 14.33
CA ASP A 170 -45.85 -15.16 15.53
C ASP A 170 -44.85 -14.01 15.75
N GLY A 171 -43.96 -13.79 14.78
CA GLY A 171 -42.88 -12.80 14.85
C GLY A 171 -41.61 -13.32 15.53
N THR A 172 -41.49 -14.63 15.78
CA THR A 172 -40.28 -15.27 16.31
C THR A 172 -39.58 -16.16 15.29
N PHE A 173 -38.26 -16.33 15.43
CA PHE A 173 -37.45 -17.26 14.64
C PHE A 173 -37.15 -18.57 15.39
N GLY A 174 -37.00 -18.52 16.72
CA GLY A 174 -36.62 -19.62 17.60
C GLY A 174 -35.19 -20.13 17.39
N PRO A 175 -34.14 -19.30 17.53
CA PRO A 175 -32.77 -19.66 17.17
C PRO A 175 -32.19 -20.85 17.95
N GLN A 176 -32.70 -21.12 19.15
CA GLN A 176 -32.25 -22.21 20.03
C GLN A 176 -33.02 -23.52 19.85
N ASN A 177 -34.07 -23.52 19.02
CA ASN A 177 -34.85 -24.74 18.79
C ASN A 177 -34.10 -25.65 17.81
N ASP A 178 -34.18 -26.96 18.05
CA ASP A 178 -33.73 -27.96 17.09
C ASP A 178 -34.55 -27.86 15.79
N VAL A 179 -33.89 -28.08 14.65
CA VAL A 179 -34.56 -28.13 13.34
C VAL A 179 -35.16 -29.51 13.13
N SER A 180 -36.48 -29.59 12.93
CA SER A 180 -37.14 -30.84 12.52
C SER A 180 -36.81 -31.18 11.06
N ARG A 181 -36.94 -32.45 10.69
CA ARG A 181 -36.64 -32.91 9.33
C ARG A 181 -37.39 -32.15 8.25
N PHE A 182 -38.69 -31.92 8.45
CA PHE A 182 -39.53 -31.21 7.49
C PHE A 182 -39.19 -29.72 7.38
N GLU A 183 -38.80 -29.08 8.49
CA GLU A 183 -38.30 -27.71 8.44
C GLU A 183 -37.00 -27.63 7.65
N MET A 184 -36.08 -28.58 7.85
CA MET A 184 -34.81 -28.62 7.13
C MET A 184 -35.00 -28.78 5.62
N VAL A 185 -35.89 -29.69 5.19
CA VAL A 185 -36.23 -29.85 3.77
C VAL A 185 -36.70 -28.52 3.19
N LEU A 186 -37.62 -27.83 3.87
CA LEU A 186 -38.14 -26.54 3.40
C LEU A 186 -37.04 -25.45 3.32
N PHE A 187 -36.12 -25.40 4.28
CA PHE A 187 -35.00 -24.47 4.23
C PHE A 187 -34.07 -24.76 3.04
N MET A 188 -33.73 -26.03 2.83
CA MET A 188 -32.82 -26.44 1.77
C MET A 188 -33.45 -26.33 0.37
N GLU A 189 -34.75 -26.60 0.21
CA GLU A 189 -35.47 -26.35 -1.06
C GLU A 189 -35.41 -24.87 -1.45
N ARG A 190 -35.62 -23.97 -0.48
CA ARG A 190 -35.54 -22.52 -0.72
C ARG A 190 -34.11 -22.06 -0.96
N ALA A 191 -33.15 -22.59 -0.21
CA ALA A 191 -31.74 -22.29 -0.42
C ALA A 191 -31.27 -22.76 -1.82
N ALA A 192 -31.73 -23.92 -2.28
CA ALA A 192 -31.44 -24.44 -3.62
C ALA A 192 -31.96 -23.49 -4.71
N ASP A 193 -33.20 -23.01 -4.59
CA ASP A 193 -33.76 -22.00 -5.52
C ASP A 193 -32.87 -20.75 -5.62
N LYS A 194 -32.36 -20.25 -4.48
CA LYS A 194 -31.48 -19.06 -4.44
C LYS A 194 -30.08 -19.31 -4.95
N ALA A 195 -29.61 -20.55 -4.83
CA ALA A 195 -28.32 -20.98 -5.35
C ALA A 195 -28.38 -21.42 -6.83
N GLY A 196 -29.57 -21.43 -7.45
CA GLY A 196 -29.76 -21.93 -8.83
C GLY A 196 -29.65 -23.45 -8.96
N ALA A 197 -29.77 -24.19 -7.86
CA ALA A 197 -29.71 -25.65 -7.82
C ALA A 197 -31.10 -26.31 -7.95
N ASP A 198 -31.15 -27.51 -8.52
CA ASP A 198 -32.36 -28.34 -8.47
C ASP A 198 -32.55 -28.89 -7.05
N ALA A 199 -33.67 -28.54 -6.42
CA ALA A 199 -33.98 -28.96 -5.06
C ALA A 199 -34.05 -30.50 -4.91
N GLU A 200 -34.47 -31.23 -5.96
CA GLU A 200 -34.55 -32.69 -5.91
C GLU A 200 -33.17 -33.32 -5.67
N ASP A 201 -32.12 -32.76 -6.29
CA ASP A 201 -30.73 -33.22 -6.12
C ASP A 201 -30.18 -32.95 -4.71
N VAL A 202 -30.77 -31.97 -4.00
CA VAL A 202 -30.38 -31.60 -2.64
C VAL A 202 -31.12 -32.44 -1.59
N VAL A 203 -32.45 -32.48 -1.64
CA VAL A 203 -33.30 -33.01 -0.55
C VAL A 203 -34.00 -34.34 -0.84
N GLY A 204 -33.95 -34.86 -2.07
CA GLY A 204 -34.84 -35.91 -2.55
C GLY A 204 -34.95 -37.15 -1.64
N ASP A 205 -33.83 -37.79 -1.28
CA ASP A 205 -33.83 -38.96 -0.39
C ASP A 205 -33.99 -38.61 1.10
N PHE A 206 -33.64 -37.38 1.49
CA PHE A 206 -33.57 -36.92 2.87
C PHE A 206 -34.95 -36.71 3.46
N ALA A 207 -35.91 -36.25 2.64
CA ALA A 207 -37.30 -36.06 3.05
C ALA A 207 -37.92 -37.34 3.64
N GLU A 208 -37.52 -38.52 3.15
CA GLU A 208 -38.02 -39.81 3.62
C GLU A 208 -37.13 -40.41 4.72
N THR A 209 -35.81 -40.29 4.60
CA THR A 209 -34.84 -41.10 5.37
C THR A 209 -34.05 -40.34 6.42
N GLY A 210 -34.09 -39.00 6.41
CA GLY A 210 -33.31 -38.14 7.31
C GLY A 210 -33.67 -38.30 8.78
N SER A 211 -32.75 -37.88 9.67
CA SER A 211 -32.98 -37.85 11.11
C SER A 211 -34.00 -36.78 11.50
N ASP A 212 -34.69 -37.00 12.63
CA ASP A 212 -35.61 -36.03 13.23
C ASP A 212 -35.46 -36.04 14.76
N PRO A 213 -34.91 -34.98 15.40
CA PRO A 213 -34.40 -33.74 14.79
C PRO A 213 -33.16 -33.98 13.92
N VAL A 214 -32.85 -33.02 13.04
CA VAL A 214 -31.73 -33.14 12.10
C VAL A 214 -30.39 -33.09 12.82
N THR A 215 -29.49 -34.01 12.46
CA THR A 215 -28.14 -34.09 13.04
C THR A 215 -27.13 -33.24 12.25
N ARG A 216 -26.01 -32.86 12.88
CA ARG A 216 -24.92 -32.13 12.21
C ARG A 216 -24.36 -32.88 11.00
N GLY A 217 -24.29 -34.20 11.10
CA GLY A 217 -23.86 -35.08 10.01
C GLY A 217 -24.82 -35.09 8.81
N ASP A 218 -26.12 -34.99 9.07
CA ASP A 218 -27.14 -34.88 8.02
C ASP A 218 -27.13 -33.49 7.38
N MET A 219 -26.96 -32.44 8.19
CA MET A 219 -26.82 -31.07 7.71
C MET A 219 -25.61 -30.91 6.78
N ALA A 220 -24.47 -31.49 7.15
CA ALA A 220 -23.27 -31.44 6.32
C ALA A 220 -23.51 -32.10 4.94
N LEU A 221 -24.18 -33.25 4.93
CA LEU A 221 -24.51 -33.94 3.69
C LEU A 221 -25.41 -33.09 2.77
N LEU A 222 -26.46 -32.47 3.33
CA LEU A 222 -27.38 -31.63 2.57
C LEU A 222 -26.69 -30.41 1.96
N ILE A 223 -25.82 -29.74 2.72
CA ILE A 223 -25.08 -28.59 2.22
C ILE A 223 -24.07 -29.01 1.15
N ALA A 224 -23.34 -30.11 1.35
CA ALA A 224 -22.40 -30.59 0.35
C ALA A 224 -23.12 -30.90 -0.99
N ARG A 225 -24.33 -31.45 -0.94
CA ARG A 225 -25.17 -31.65 -2.14
C ARG A 225 -25.65 -30.35 -2.76
N LEU A 226 -26.07 -29.38 -1.95
CA LEU A 226 -26.42 -28.04 -2.42
C LEU A 226 -25.26 -27.43 -3.20
N LEU A 227 -24.03 -27.50 -2.67
CA LEU A 227 -22.85 -26.95 -3.33
C LEU A 227 -22.54 -27.69 -4.64
N VAL A 228 -22.56 -29.02 -4.64
CA VAL A 228 -22.39 -29.82 -5.88
C VAL A 228 -23.43 -29.45 -6.94
N ALA A 229 -24.67 -29.19 -6.55
CA ALA A 229 -25.75 -28.86 -7.48
C ALA A 229 -25.74 -27.39 -7.93
N ALA A 230 -25.17 -26.48 -7.14
CA ALA A 230 -25.20 -25.03 -7.38
C ALA A 230 -23.93 -24.50 -8.07
N THR A 231 -22.77 -25.09 -7.81
CA THR A 231 -21.50 -24.59 -8.38
C THR A 231 -21.32 -25.04 -9.83
N THR A 232 -20.78 -24.17 -10.66
CA THR A 232 -20.52 -24.43 -12.09
C THR A 232 -19.01 -24.44 -12.38
N ASP A 233 -18.60 -24.84 -13.57
CA ASP A 233 -17.19 -24.76 -13.99
C ASP A 233 -16.62 -23.33 -13.97
N GLU A 234 -17.47 -22.29 -13.90
CA GLU A 234 -17.07 -20.88 -13.79
C GLU A 234 -16.95 -20.40 -12.33
N SER A 235 -17.37 -21.21 -11.36
CA SER A 235 -17.21 -20.88 -9.94
C SER A 235 -15.74 -21.08 -9.51
N PRO A 236 -15.15 -20.16 -8.73
CA PRO A 236 -13.72 -20.20 -8.39
C PRO A 236 -13.33 -21.42 -7.54
N VAL A 237 -14.26 -21.92 -6.72
CA VAL A 237 -14.10 -23.13 -5.91
C VAL A 237 -15.33 -24.02 -6.07
N ASN A 238 -15.12 -25.29 -6.41
CA ASN A 238 -16.18 -26.25 -6.67
C ASN A 238 -16.16 -27.43 -5.71
N VAL A 239 -17.34 -27.91 -5.36
CA VAL A 239 -17.52 -29.21 -4.71
C VAL A 239 -17.92 -30.22 -5.76
N THR A 240 -17.21 -31.34 -5.81
CA THR A 240 -17.48 -32.43 -6.75
C THR A 240 -17.89 -33.69 -6.01
N ASN A 241 -18.70 -34.51 -6.67
CA ASN A 241 -19.10 -35.83 -6.18
C ASN A 241 -18.34 -36.91 -6.96
N ASN A 242 -17.61 -37.76 -6.24
CA ASN A 242 -16.85 -38.86 -6.81
C ASN A 242 -17.77 -40.05 -7.16
N ASP A 243 -17.29 -40.97 -8.01
CA ASP A 243 -18.03 -42.19 -8.38
C ASP A 243 -18.46 -43.06 -7.17
N ASP A 244 -17.80 -42.90 -6.01
CA ASP A 244 -18.10 -43.61 -4.76
C ASP A 244 -19.06 -42.84 -3.82
N GLY A 245 -19.59 -41.70 -4.25
CA GLY A 245 -20.50 -40.84 -3.49
C GLY A 245 -19.82 -39.89 -2.51
N THR A 246 -18.48 -39.89 -2.43
CA THR A 246 -17.74 -38.97 -1.56
C THR A 246 -17.60 -37.58 -2.17
N PHE A 247 -17.46 -36.58 -1.31
CA PHE A 247 -17.30 -35.18 -1.73
C PHE A 247 -15.82 -34.78 -1.76
N ALA A 248 -15.48 -33.92 -2.70
CA ALA A 248 -14.15 -33.38 -2.91
C ALA A 248 -14.23 -31.88 -3.21
N VAL A 249 -13.24 -31.11 -2.77
CA VAL A 249 -13.12 -29.68 -3.09
C VAL A 249 -12.03 -29.52 -4.15
N SER A 250 -12.36 -28.80 -5.23
CA SER A 250 -11.41 -28.52 -6.30
C SER A 250 -10.21 -27.73 -5.75
N GLY A 251 -8.99 -28.15 -6.12
CA GLY A 251 -7.76 -27.48 -5.68
C GLY A 251 -7.26 -27.87 -4.28
N VAL A 252 -7.96 -28.73 -3.55
CA VAL A 252 -7.52 -29.25 -2.24
C VAL A 252 -7.05 -30.70 -2.39
N ASP A 253 -5.82 -30.99 -1.96
CA ASP A 253 -5.24 -32.33 -2.05
C ASP A 253 -5.97 -33.33 -1.13
N ALA A 254 -6.19 -34.55 -1.63
CA ALA A 254 -6.95 -35.57 -0.91
C ALA A 254 -6.29 -36.06 0.39
N ASP A 255 -5.00 -35.77 0.58
CA ASP A 255 -4.25 -36.09 1.79
C ASP A 255 -4.58 -35.11 2.95
N ASP A 256 -5.23 -33.97 2.67
CA ASP A 256 -5.62 -32.95 3.66
C ASP A 256 -7.07 -33.12 4.19
N TRP A 257 -7.86 -34.05 3.63
CA TRP A 257 -9.31 -34.15 3.92
C TRP A 257 -9.68 -34.81 5.26
N ASP A 258 -8.72 -34.99 6.17
CA ASP A 258 -8.89 -35.73 7.42
C ASP A 258 -8.92 -34.81 8.66
N TYR A 259 -9.73 -33.75 8.63
CA TYR A 259 -9.78 -32.80 9.75
C TYR A 259 -10.53 -33.34 10.99
N PHE A 260 -11.79 -33.74 10.85
CA PHE A 260 -12.61 -34.13 12.01
C PHE A 260 -12.47 -35.60 12.42
N ALA A 261 -11.70 -35.84 13.47
CA ALA A 261 -11.39 -37.20 13.93
C ALA A 261 -12.63 -37.98 14.42
N ASP A 262 -13.59 -37.29 15.02
CA ASP A 262 -14.83 -37.90 15.50
C ASP A 262 -15.81 -38.23 14.37
N SER A 263 -15.87 -37.41 13.33
CA SER A 263 -16.62 -37.66 12.09
C SER A 263 -16.18 -38.98 11.44
N ARG A 264 -14.87 -39.14 11.19
CA ARG A 264 -14.25 -40.36 10.63
C ARG A 264 -14.58 -41.62 11.42
N ARG A 265 -14.69 -41.48 12.75
CA ARG A 265 -14.92 -42.60 13.67
C ARG A 265 -16.40 -42.95 13.80
N LEU A 266 -17.30 -41.98 13.69
CA LEU A 266 -18.71 -42.13 14.02
C LEU A 266 -19.64 -42.20 12.80
N GLN A 267 -19.19 -41.75 11.64
CA GLN A 267 -19.98 -41.71 10.42
C GLN A 267 -19.45 -42.65 9.34
N ASN A 268 -20.25 -42.84 8.28
CA ASN A 268 -19.76 -43.49 7.07
C ASN A 268 -18.91 -42.50 6.25
N ARG A 269 -18.13 -43.04 5.30
CA ARG A 269 -17.18 -42.26 4.49
C ARG A 269 -17.83 -41.11 3.71
N VAL A 270 -19.09 -41.24 3.29
CA VAL A 270 -19.79 -40.19 2.52
C VAL A 270 -20.10 -38.99 3.42
N HIS A 271 -20.72 -39.20 4.59
CA HIS A 271 -20.99 -38.11 5.52
C HIS A 271 -19.71 -37.47 6.06
N ASP A 272 -18.70 -38.30 6.29
CA ASP A 272 -17.40 -37.81 6.72
C ASP A 272 -16.74 -36.91 5.66
N SER A 273 -16.71 -37.34 4.40
CA SER A 273 -16.20 -36.50 3.30
C SER A 273 -17.00 -35.21 3.12
N ALA A 274 -18.31 -35.21 3.40
CA ALA A 274 -19.11 -34.00 3.40
C ALA A 274 -18.69 -33.04 4.52
N ALA A 275 -18.52 -33.53 5.75
CA ALA A 275 -18.06 -32.71 6.87
C ALA A 275 -16.67 -32.12 6.62
N SER A 276 -15.74 -32.91 6.07
CA SER A 276 -14.41 -32.45 5.68
C SER A 276 -14.45 -31.41 4.56
N ALA A 277 -15.20 -31.65 3.48
CA ALA A 277 -15.33 -30.68 2.39
C ALA A 277 -15.86 -29.33 2.89
N LEU A 278 -16.85 -29.33 3.77
CA LEU A 278 -17.37 -28.08 4.36
C LEU A 278 -16.38 -27.39 5.29
N TYR A 279 -15.45 -28.13 5.90
CA TYR A 279 -14.36 -27.52 6.67
C TYR A 279 -13.40 -26.78 5.74
N GLU A 280 -12.97 -27.41 4.66
CA GLU A 280 -12.07 -26.79 3.67
C GLU A 280 -12.64 -25.50 3.07
N LEU A 281 -13.97 -25.46 2.91
CA LEU A 281 -14.70 -24.29 2.42
C LEU A 281 -14.94 -23.21 3.47
N GLY A 282 -14.54 -23.44 4.72
CA GLY A 282 -14.81 -22.55 5.85
C GLY A 282 -16.29 -22.49 6.28
N VAL A 283 -17.14 -23.35 5.71
CA VAL A 283 -18.58 -23.45 6.03
C VAL A 283 -18.75 -24.05 7.43
N ALA A 284 -18.12 -25.20 7.68
CA ALA A 284 -18.16 -25.92 8.95
C ALA A 284 -16.88 -25.66 9.77
N LYS A 285 -17.02 -25.09 10.98
CA LYS A 285 -15.88 -24.75 11.85
C LYS A 285 -15.66 -25.72 13.02
N GLY A 286 -16.41 -26.83 13.08
CA GLY A 286 -16.41 -27.75 14.22
C GLY A 286 -17.04 -27.16 15.49
N THR A 287 -16.69 -27.71 16.66
CA THR A 287 -17.23 -27.27 17.97
C THR A 287 -16.30 -26.33 18.75
N GLY A 288 -15.13 -25.99 18.20
CA GLY A 288 -14.16 -25.07 18.82
C GLY A 288 -13.38 -25.63 20.02
N MET A 289 -13.71 -26.84 20.48
CA MET A 289 -12.94 -27.59 21.47
C MET A 289 -12.52 -28.92 20.81
N SER A 290 -11.20 -29.08 20.57
CA SER A 290 -10.56 -30.30 20.05
C SER A 290 -11.10 -30.88 18.75
N ASP A 291 -10.72 -30.39 17.57
CA ASP A 291 -10.87 -31.00 16.21
C ASP A 291 -12.13 -31.86 15.96
N ASP A 292 -13.25 -31.54 16.64
CA ASP A 292 -14.43 -32.39 16.74
C ASP A 292 -15.61 -31.72 16.02
N PHE A 293 -16.27 -32.48 15.17
CA PHE A 293 -17.46 -32.06 14.41
C PHE A 293 -18.77 -32.30 15.18
N SER A 294 -18.81 -33.27 16.08
CA SER A 294 -20.00 -33.76 16.80
C SER A 294 -21.15 -34.18 15.88
N PRO A 295 -20.96 -35.17 14.98
CA PRO A 295 -21.91 -35.50 13.92
C PRO A 295 -23.29 -35.94 14.39
N SER A 296 -23.39 -36.52 15.59
CA SER A 296 -24.66 -37.02 16.16
C SER A 296 -25.48 -35.98 16.91
N SER A 297 -24.94 -34.79 17.15
CA SER A 297 -25.66 -33.73 17.85
C SER A 297 -26.72 -33.11 16.94
N SER A 298 -27.84 -32.68 17.52
CA SER A 298 -28.86 -31.93 16.79
C SER A 298 -28.33 -30.55 16.38
N VAL A 299 -28.91 -30.00 15.32
CA VAL A 299 -28.60 -28.64 14.83
C VAL A 299 -29.70 -27.70 15.28
N SER A 300 -29.32 -26.61 15.95
CA SER A 300 -30.24 -25.52 16.26
C SER A 300 -30.53 -24.68 15.01
N ARG A 301 -31.68 -24.00 14.97
CA ARG A 301 -32.06 -23.12 13.85
C ARG A 301 -31.05 -21.99 13.60
N GLY A 302 -30.41 -21.46 14.65
CA GLY A 302 -29.34 -20.47 14.51
C GLY A 302 -28.07 -21.04 13.85
N GLU A 303 -27.64 -22.24 14.25
CA GLU A 303 -26.49 -22.91 13.62
C GLU A 303 -26.78 -23.29 12.17
N MET A 304 -28.00 -23.76 11.87
CA MET A 304 -28.45 -24.02 10.51
C MET A 304 -28.37 -22.76 9.66
N ALA A 305 -28.82 -21.61 10.18
CA ALA A 305 -28.74 -20.34 9.46
C ALA A 305 -27.30 -19.99 9.08
N ALA A 306 -26.38 -20.08 10.05
CA ALA A 306 -24.97 -19.79 9.80
C ALA A 306 -24.34 -20.71 8.75
N LEU A 307 -24.70 -22.00 8.75
CA LEU A 307 -24.18 -22.96 7.79
C LEU A 307 -24.73 -22.73 6.38
N ILE A 308 -26.04 -22.46 6.22
CA ILE A 308 -26.63 -22.15 4.91
C ILE A 308 -26.05 -20.84 4.37
N THR A 309 -25.97 -19.79 5.20
CA THR A 309 -25.41 -18.49 4.80
C THR A 309 -23.98 -18.60 4.28
N ARG A 310 -23.11 -19.35 4.98
CA ARG A 310 -21.74 -19.60 4.51
C ARG A 310 -21.70 -20.47 3.26
N ALA A 311 -22.61 -21.42 3.10
CA ALA A 311 -22.68 -22.22 1.90
C ALA A 311 -23.08 -21.39 0.67
N LEU A 312 -24.07 -20.51 0.81
CA LEU A 312 -24.50 -19.60 -0.26
C LEU A 312 -23.38 -18.67 -0.74
N ALA A 313 -22.39 -18.36 0.12
CA ALA A 313 -21.22 -17.57 -0.26
C ALA A 313 -20.39 -18.22 -1.38
N HIS A 314 -20.42 -19.56 -1.47
CA HIS A 314 -19.79 -20.35 -2.52
C HIS A 314 -20.66 -20.55 -3.77
N THR A 315 -21.85 -19.94 -3.82
CA THR A 315 -22.76 -20.03 -4.97
C THR A 315 -22.98 -18.66 -5.58
N THR A 316 -23.78 -18.59 -6.64
CA THR A 316 -24.16 -17.34 -7.31
C THR A 316 -25.16 -16.50 -6.50
N ALA A 317 -25.61 -16.96 -5.32
CA ALA A 317 -26.58 -16.24 -4.50
C ALA A 317 -26.03 -14.87 -4.03
N ARG A 318 -26.60 -13.77 -4.55
CA ARG A 318 -26.25 -12.39 -4.18
C ARG A 318 -27.54 -11.56 -4.03
N PRO A 319 -27.51 -10.42 -3.32
CA PRO A 319 -28.68 -9.55 -3.15
C PRO A 319 -29.24 -9.08 -4.49
N GLU A 320 -30.51 -8.67 -4.52
CA GLU A 320 -31.11 -8.06 -5.71
C GLU A 320 -30.38 -6.76 -6.06
N GLY A 321 -30.23 -6.47 -7.36
CA GLY A 321 -29.54 -5.29 -7.87
C GLY A 321 -28.06 -5.53 -8.10
N VAL A 322 -27.27 -4.46 -8.03
CA VAL A 322 -25.81 -4.49 -8.15
C VAL A 322 -25.20 -4.64 -6.76
N THR A 323 -24.21 -5.50 -6.65
CA THR A 323 -23.39 -5.62 -5.45
C THR A 323 -21.92 -5.63 -5.82
N ILE A 324 -21.09 -5.03 -4.96
CA ILE A 324 -19.64 -4.97 -5.12
C ILE A 324 -18.99 -5.52 -3.85
N GLN A 325 -17.98 -6.36 -4.03
CA GLN A 325 -17.23 -6.99 -2.96
C GLN A 325 -15.74 -7.00 -3.31
N SER A 326 -14.88 -7.08 -2.31
CA SER A 326 -13.44 -7.22 -2.49
C SER A 326 -12.97 -8.53 -1.87
N ASP A 327 -12.15 -9.27 -2.61
CA ASP A 327 -11.56 -10.55 -2.23
C ASP A 327 -10.02 -10.49 -2.09
N GLY A 328 -9.41 -9.37 -2.47
CA GLY A 328 -7.98 -9.12 -2.38
C GLY A 328 -7.61 -7.64 -2.54
N PRO A 329 -6.34 -7.26 -2.33
CA PRO A 329 -5.90 -5.87 -2.43
C PRO A 329 -6.10 -5.29 -3.84
N GLY A 330 -7.03 -4.34 -3.98
CA GLY A 330 -7.41 -3.77 -5.27
C GLY A 330 -8.31 -4.66 -6.13
N GLU A 331 -8.61 -5.90 -5.71
CA GLU A 331 -9.48 -6.82 -6.45
C GLU A 331 -10.93 -6.62 -6.03
N VAL A 332 -11.84 -6.58 -7.02
CA VAL A 332 -13.27 -6.44 -6.80
C VAL A 332 -14.07 -7.38 -7.68
N LEU A 333 -15.14 -7.95 -7.12
CA LEU A 333 -16.15 -8.71 -7.84
C LEU A 333 -17.46 -7.94 -7.82
N ILE A 334 -18.02 -7.70 -8.99
CA ILE A 334 -19.31 -7.04 -9.18
C ILE A 334 -20.34 -8.09 -9.61
N SER A 335 -21.50 -8.11 -8.96
CA SER A 335 -22.56 -9.08 -9.23
C SER A 335 -23.89 -8.38 -9.44
N VAL A 336 -24.60 -8.75 -10.51
CA VAL A 336 -25.96 -8.24 -10.83
C VAL A 336 -26.99 -9.36 -10.70
N ARG A 337 -28.03 -9.11 -9.91
CA ARG A 337 -29.15 -10.04 -9.70
C ARG A 337 -30.50 -9.37 -9.94
N GLY A 338 -31.42 -10.14 -10.52
CA GLY A 338 -32.80 -9.70 -10.71
C GLY A 338 -33.65 -9.85 -9.45
N PRO A 339 -34.96 -9.50 -9.52
CA PRO A 339 -35.88 -9.53 -8.38
C PRO A 339 -36.11 -10.91 -7.72
N ASN A 340 -35.71 -11.98 -8.40
CA ASN A 340 -35.79 -13.34 -7.87
C ASN A 340 -34.41 -13.88 -7.41
N PHE A 341 -33.42 -13.00 -7.27
CA PHE A 341 -32.02 -13.30 -6.94
C PHE A 341 -31.27 -14.14 -7.99
N GLN A 342 -31.86 -14.29 -9.18
CA GLN A 342 -31.24 -15.01 -10.29
C GLN A 342 -30.19 -14.14 -10.99
N PRO A 343 -29.09 -14.72 -11.49
CA PRO A 343 -28.05 -14.00 -12.19
C PRO A 343 -28.59 -13.35 -13.47
N VAL A 344 -28.24 -12.08 -13.68
CA VAL A 344 -28.59 -11.34 -14.90
C VAL A 344 -27.39 -11.34 -15.82
N ALA A 345 -27.45 -12.16 -16.87
CA ALA A 345 -26.38 -12.25 -17.87
C ALA A 345 -26.48 -11.12 -18.91
N ASN A 346 -25.32 -10.64 -19.37
CA ASN A 346 -25.18 -9.53 -20.32
C ASN A 346 -25.84 -8.22 -19.84
N ALA A 347 -25.89 -7.98 -18.53
CA ALA A 347 -26.29 -6.69 -17.98
C ALA A 347 -25.13 -5.70 -18.20
N PRO A 348 -25.37 -4.51 -18.77
CA PRO A 348 -24.34 -3.49 -18.89
C PRO A 348 -23.96 -2.95 -17.50
N ILE A 349 -22.67 -2.76 -17.26
CA ILE A 349 -22.13 -2.25 -16.01
C ILE A 349 -21.16 -1.13 -16.32
N ASP A 350 -21.40 0.03 -15.72
CA ASP A 350 -20.43 1.10 -15.60
C ASP A 350 -19.75 1.01 -14.22
N VAL A 351 -18.42 1.16 -14.22
CA VAL A 351 -17.57 1.07 -13.03
C VAL A 351 -16.64 2.25 -13.02
N PHE A 352 -16.65 3.01 -11.93
CA PHE A 352 -15.81 4.18 -11.75
C PHE A 352 -15.32 4.29 -10.32
N SER A 353 -14.30 5.12 -10.12
CA SER A 353 -13.63 5.26 -8.83
C SER A 353 -13.21 6.68 -8.54
N ALA A 354 -12.98 6.98 -7.27
CA ALA A 354 -12.44 8.24 -6.79
C ALA A 354 -11.57 7.99 -5.56
N ARG A 355 -10.68 8.94 -5.26
CA ARG A 355 -9.91 8.91 -4.02
C ARG A 355 -10.83 9.03 -2.81
N ALA A 356 -10.54 8.29 -1.75
CA ALA A 356 -11.39 8.26 -0.54
C ALA A 356 -11.52 9.63 0.14
N ASP A 357 -10.51 10.50 0.05
CA ASP A 357 -10.52 11.87 0.58
C ASP A 357 -11.34 12.86 -0.26
N GLN A 358 -11.77 12.46 -1.47
CA GLN A 358 -12.53 13.29 -2.41
C GLN A 358 -13.90 12.68 -2.76
N VAL A 359 -14.33 11.66 -2.03
CA VAL A 359 -15.62 10.98 -2.26
C VAL A 359 -16.80 11.95 -2.17
N ASP A 360 -16.75 12.92 -1.26
CA ASP A 360 -17.80 13.94 -1.12
C ASP A 360 -17.88 14.91 -2.32
N GLU A 361 -16.87 14.91 -3.19
CA GLU A 361 -16.83 15.71 -4.43
C GLU A 361 -17.15 14.87 -5.68
N ALA A 362 -17.40 13.57 -5.55
CA ALA A 362 -17.72 12.68 -6.67
C ALA A 362 -19.05 13.04 -7.35
N PHE A 363 -19.98 13.65 -6.60
CA PHE A 363 -21.29 14.08 -7.07
C PHE A 363 -21.50 15.56 -6.76
N ASN A 364 -22.14 16.27 -7.68
CA ASN A 364 -22.53 17.67 -7.52
C ASN A 364 -23.67 17.79 -6.49
N ASP A 365 -23.92 19.02 -6.01
CA ASP A 365 -25.04 19.33 -5.11
C ASP A 365 -26.44 18.92 -5.65
N ASP A 366 -26.57 18.75 -6.97
CA ASP A 366 -27.81 18.30 -7.62
C ASP A 366 -27.91 16.78 -7.79
N GLY A 367 -26.90 16.02 -7.32
CA GLY A 367 -26.80 14.57 -7.40
C GLY A 367 -26.13 14.06 -8.68
N SER A 368 -25.88 14.90 -9.69
CA SER A 368 -25.21 14.47 -10.92
C SER A 368 -23.72 14.20 -10.69
N CYS A 369 -23.11 13.30 -11.47
CA CYS A 369 -21.69 13.02 -11.35
C CYS A 369 -20.81 14.25 -11.67
N TYR A 370 -19.74 14.40 -10.90
CA TYR A 370 -18.68 15.37 -11.18
C TYR A 370 -17.47 14.63 -11.77
N THR A 371 -17.53 14.43 -13.10
CA THR A 371 -16.56 13.62 -13.85
C THR A 371 -15.09 14.00 -13.65
N PRO A 372 -14.67 15.25 -13.36
CA PRO A 372 -13.26 15.56 -13.11
C PRO A 372 -12.66 14.87 -11.87
N ARG A 373 -13.49 14.39 -10.94
CA ARG A 373 -13.04 13.63 -9.75
C ARG A 373 -13.11 12.11 -9.94
N LEU A 374 -13.74 11.66 -11.02
CA LEU A 374 -14.02 10.25 -11.26
C LEU A 374 -13.06 9.68 -12.29
N THR A 375 -12.61 8.46 -12.05
CA THR A 375 -11.77 7.68 -12.95
C THR A 375 -12.49 6.40 -13.33
N GLY A 376 -12.69 6.18 -14.63
CA GLY A 376 -13.30 4.94 -15.12
C GLY A 376 -12.42 3.72 -14.86
N VAL A 377 -13.07 2.60 -14.55
CA VAL A 377 -12.43 1.33 -14.19
C VAL A 377 -12.71 0.31 -15.29
N GLY A 378 -11.70 -0.49 -15.66
CA GLY A 378 -11.85 -1.48 -16.74
C GLY A 378 -11.74 -0.92 -18.17
N GLY A 379 -11.29 0.33 -18.32
CA GLY A 379 -10.92 0.92 -19.62
C GLY A 379 -12.00 1.73 -20.33
N ASN A 380 -13.17 1.95 -19.71
CA ASN A 380 -14.12 2.97 -20.16
C ASN A 380 -13.74 4.35 -19.60
N ALA A 381 -13.81 5.39 -20.42
CA ALA A 381 -13.58 6.78 -20.00
C ALA A 381 -14.90 7.56 -19.80
N ALA A 382 -16.01 7.07 -20.34
CA ALA A 382 -17.33 7.64 -20.14
C ALA A 382 -17.93 7.05 -18.86
N VAL A 383 -17.72 7.74 -17.74
CA VAL A 383 -18.25 7.36 -16.44
C VAL A 383 -19.62 7.99 -16.20
N CYS A 384 -20.42 7.34 -15.38
CA CYS A 384 -21.77 7.73 -14.95
C CYS A 384 -22.88 7.70 -16.01
N GLU A 385 -22.64 7.12 -17.18
CA GLU A 385 -23.65 6.87 -18.21
C GLU A 385 -23.50 5.44 -18.69
N ILE A 386 -24.61 4.69 -18.80
CA ILE A 386 -24.54 3.36 -19.43
C ILE A 386 -24.42 3.54 -20.94
N ASP A 387 -23.29 3.13 -21.52
CA ASP A 387 -23.02 3.23 -22.94
C ASP A 387 -22.65 1.89 -23.59
N ALA A 388 -22.24 1.94 -24.87
CA ALA A 388 -21.92 0.75 -25.65
C ALA A 388 -20.49 0.22 -25.44
N LEU A 389 -19.64 0.98 -24.74
CA LEU A 389 -18.26 0.63 -24.36
C LEU A 389 -18.20 0.03 -22.95
N ASP A 390 -19.25 0.17 -22.16
CA ASP A 390 -19.38 -0.48 -20.86
C ASP A 390 -19.27 -2.00 -20.94
N ALA A 391 -18.76 -2.54 -19.83
CA ALA A 391 -18.65 -3.96 -19.65
C ALA A 391 -20.03 -4.60 -19.50
N VAL A 392 -20.09 -5.92 -19.72
CA VAL A 392 -21.31 -6.68 -19.48
C VAL A 392 -21.01 -7.89 -18.60
N THR A 393 -21.97 -8.24 -17.75
CA THR A 393 -21.85 -9.44 -16.91
C THR A 393 -21.78 -10.73 -17.74
N GLY A 394 -21.06 -11.71 -17.19
CA GLY A 394 -21.02 -13.07 -17.71
C GLY A 394 -22.34 -13.84 -17.49
N LEU A 395 -22.34 -15.14 -17.82
CA LEU A 395 -23.52 -16.00 -17.62
C LEU A 395 -23.87 -16.22 -16.14
N SER A 396 -22.86 -16.13 -15.26
CA SER A 396 -23.02 -16.12 -13.80
C SER A 396 -23.62 -14.82 -13.26
N GLY A 397 -23.82 -13.80 -14.10
CA GLY A 397 -24.25 -12.47 -13.67
C GLY A 397 -23.16 -11.70 -12.91
N ASP A 398 -21.90 -12.15 -13.00
CA ASP A 398 -20.76 -11.52 -12.36
C ASP A 398 -19.84 -10.86 -13.38
N TYR A 399 -19.10 -9.85 -12.93
CA TYR A 399 -18.11 -9.10 -13.69
C TYR A 399 -16.90 -8.79 -12.79
N ASP A 400 -15.71 -9.05 -13.32
CA ASP A 400 -14.43 -8.75 -12.69
C ASP A 400 -13.69 -7.72 -13.58
N PRO A 401 -13.56 -6.46 -13.13
CA PRO A 401 -12.84 -5.43 -13.86
C PRO A 401 -11.31 -5.55 -13.78
N GLY A 402 -10.77 -6.53 -13.03
CA GLY A 402 -9.37 -6.66 -12.70
C GLY A 402 -8.96 -5.78 -11.51
N THR A 403 -7.64 -5.67 -11.30
CA THR A 403 -7.09 -4.91 -10.17
C THR A 403 -7.29 -3.41 -10.35
N VAL A 404 -7.93 -2.78 -9.37
CA VAL A 404 -8.13 -1.34 -9.22
C VAL A 404 -6.98 -0.74 -8.41
N SER A 405 -6.45 0.40 -8.87
CA SER A 405 -5.43 1.15 -8.16
C SER A 405 -5.96 1.74 -6.84
N VAL A 406 -5.30 1.41 -5.73
CA VAL A 406 -5.68 1.88 -4.39
C VAL A 406 -4.75 3.02 -3.95
N ASN A 407 -5.32 4.19 -3.63
CA ASN A 407 -4.57 5.35 -3.15
C ASN A 407 -4.52 5.37 -1.61
N VAL A 408 -3.41 4.90 -1.04
CA VAL A 408 -3.26 4.79 0.42
C VAL A 408 -3.14 6.14 1.13
N ASP A 409 -2.56 7.15 0.49
CA ASP A 409 -2.36 8.47 1.07
C ASP A 409 -3.68 9.24 1.22
N ALA A 410 -4.64 8.97 0.33
CA ALA A 410 -6.00 9.48 0.37
C ALA A 410 -6.92 8.74 1.36
N GLY A 411 -6.43 7.71 2.07
CA GLY A 411 -7.26 6.85 2.92
C GLY A 411 -8.05 5.78 2.15
N GLY A 412 -7.67 5.51 0.90
CA GLY A 412 -8.24 4.48 0.03
C GLY A 412 -8.70 4.99 -1.34
N THR A 413 -9.26 4.07 -2.12
CA THR A 413 -9.99 4.36 -3.36
C THR A 413 -11.41 3.82 -3.21
N THR A 414 -12.41 4.69 -3.34
CA THR A 414 -13.81 4.25 -3.40
C THR A 414 -14.16 3.89 -4.84
N VAL A 415 -14.75 2.72 -5.02
CA VAL A 415 -15.19 2.18 -6.30
C VAL A 415 -16.70 2.08 -6.27
N TRP A 416 -17.33 2.52 -7.35
CA TRP A 416 -18.75 2.40 -7.61
C TRP A 416 -18.99 1.48 -8.80
N ALA A 417 -20.10 0.76 -8.77
CA ALA A 417 -20.60 -0.02 -9.88
C ALA A 417 -22.12 0.19 -10.00
N TRP A 418 -22.61 0.29 -11.23
CA TRP A 418 -24.01 0.54 -11.51
C TRP A 418 -24.46 -0.13 -12.82
N THR A 419 -25.76 -0.37 -12.95
CA THR A 419 -26.38 -1.00 -14.13
C THR A 419 -27.69 -0.29 -14.49
N GLY A 420 -27.98 -0.17 -15.78
CA GLY A 420 -29.15 0.54 -16.31
C GLY A 420 -29.44 0.19 -17.77
N GLU A 421 -30.36 0.91 -18.41
CA GLU A 421 -30.54 0.86 -19.86
C GLU A 421 -29.54 1.79 -20.56
N ASN A 422 -29.21 1.49 -21.82
CA ASN A 422 -28.27 2.31 -22.59
C ASN A 422 -28.75 3.77 -22.73
N GLY A 423 -27.94 4.71 -22.25
CA GLY A 423 -28.19 6.15 -22.21
C GLY A 423 -28.83 6.61 -20.90
N ASP A 424 -29.01 5.73 -19.91
CA ASP A 424 -29.32 6.15 -18.55
C ASP A 424 -28.07 6.82 -17.94
N GLU A 425 -28.28 7.73 -17.00
CA GLU A 425 -27.22 8.38 -16.20
C GLU A 425 -27.47 8.09 -14.70
N VAL A 426 -26.40 7.97 -13.92
CA VAL A 426 -26.49 7.71 -12.48
C VAL A 426 -26.39 8.99 -11.65
N GLU A 427 -27.18 9.03 -10.59
CA GLU A 427 -27.17 10.10 -9.58
C GLU A 427 -26.72 9.55 -8.22
N ASP A 428 -26.26 10.42 -7.32
CA ASP A 428 -25.92 10.05 -5.94
C ASP A 428 -27.10 9.35 -5.24
N GLY A 429 -26.84 8.16 -4.72
CA GLY A 429 -27.85 7.30 -4.11
C GLY A 429 -28.91 6.76 -5.08
N GLY A 430 -28.65 6.80 -6.39
CA GLY A 430 -29.52 6.24 -7.42
C GLY A 430 -29.77 4.74 -7.24
N ASP A 431 -30.95 4.28 -7.67
CA ASP A 431 -31.33 2.87 -7.60
C ASP A 431 -30.32 2.01 -8.39
N GLY A 432 -29.72 1.03 -7.71
CA GLY A 432 -28.75 0.11 -8.33
C GLY A 432 -27.30 0.60 -8.33
N LEU A 433 -26.98 1.74 -7.72
CA LEU A 433 -25.60 2.17 -7.48
C LEU A 433 -25.05 1.49 -6.22
N ALA A 434 -23.97 0.73 -6.36
CA ALA A 434 -23.27 0.07 -5.26
C ALA A 434 -21.84 0.62 -5.14
N SER A 435 -21.30 0.67 -3.92
CA SER A 435 -19.93 1.14 -3.69
C SER A 435 -19.18 0.38 -2.59
N ILE A 436 -17.85 0.42 -2.69
CA ILE A 436 -16.92 -0.10 -1.68
C ILE A 436 -15.70 0.83 -1.59
N ASN A 437 -15.18 1.03 -0.37
CA ASN A 437 -13.91 1.72 -0.18
C ASN A 437 -12.77 0.71 -0.03
N LEU A 438 -11.86 0.69 -1.00
CA LEU A 438 -10.67 -0.16 -1.00
C LEU A 438 -9.55 0.55 -0.24
N THR A 439 -9.03 -0.08 0.81
CA THR A 439 -8.01 0.54 1.69
C THR A 439 -6.70 -0.24 1.74
N GLU A 440 -6.65 -1.42 1.12
CA GLU A 440 -5.49 -2.30 1.13
C GLU A 440 -4.86 -2.35 -0.28
N THR A 441 -3.56 -2.05 -0.40
CA THR A 441 -2.77 -2.22 -1.62
C THR A 441 -2.00 -3.54 -1.60
N ALA A 442 -1.72 -4.09 -2.78
CA ALA A 442 -0.76 -5.18 -2.90
C ALA A 442 0.59 -4.73 -2.30
N PRO A 443 1.32 -5.60 -1.58
CA PRO A 443 2.59 -5.22 -0.98
C PRO A 443 3.58 -4.79 -2.06
N VAL A 444 3.94 -3.51 -2.06
CA VAL A 444 5.00 -2.96 -2.91
C VAL A 444 6.31 -3.65 -2.51
N THR A 445 7.04 -4.23 -3.46
CA THR A 445 8.34 -4.83 -3.18
C THR A 445 9.41 -3.77 -3.06
N ALA A 446 10.26 -3.85 -2.04
CA ALA A 446 11.37 -2.92 -1.88
C ALA A 446 12.36 -3.12 -3.03
N ASP A 447 12.75 -2.05 -3.70
CA ASP A 447 13.72 -2.06 -4.81
C ASP A 447 15.10 -1.58 -4.33
N SER A 448 15.14 -0.55 -3.49
CA SER A 448 16.37 0.00 -2.93
C SER A 448 16.21 0.47 -1.47
N ALA A 449 17.29 0.99 -0.88
CA ALA A 449 17.26 1.58 0.45
C ALA A 449 17.84 3.00 0.46
N LYS A 450 17.07 3.95 1.01
CA LYS A 450 17.43 5.36 1.15
C LYS A 450 18.05 5.63 2.52
N VAL A 451 19.17 6.34 2.57
CA VAL A 451 19.83 6.75 3.83
C VAL A 451 19.73 8.26 4.01
N THR A 452 19.16 8.70 5.13
CA THR A 452 19.00 10.11 5.47
C THR A 452 19.47 10.39 6.89
N THR A 453 19.72 11.67 7.20
CA THR A 453 19.99 12.13 8.56
C THR A 453 19.02 13.25 8.95
N ASP A 454 18.82 13.46 10.25
CA ASP A 454 18.03 14.59 10.77
C ASP A 454 18.78 15.94 10.75
N MET A 455 19.99 15.99 10.20
CA MET A 455 20.69 17.25 9.93
C MET A 455 20.06 17.94 8.71
N ALA A 456 19.71 19.22 8.85
CA ALA A 456 19.16 20.00 7.74
C ALA A 456 20.20 20.16 6.61
N MET A 457 19.73 20.23 5.36
CA MET A 457 20.61 20.46 4.20
C MET A 457 21.44 21.74 4.37
N GLY A 458 22.74 21.66 4.07
CA GLY A 458 23.69 22.75 4.22
C GLY A 458 24.25 22.94 5.65
N VAL A 459 23.78 22.16 6.63
CA VAL A 459 24.38 22.11 7.97
C VAL A 459 25.63 21.25 7.92
N THR A 460 26.78 21.85 8.21
CA THR A 460 28.08 21.17 8.12
C THR A 460 28.58 20.63 9.46
N ARG A 461 27.96 21.03 10.58
CA ARG A 461 28.36 20.61 11.93
C ARG A 461 27.19 20.36 12.87
N ALA A 462 27.39 19.45 13.81
CA ALA A 462 26.55 19.21 14.97
C ALA A 462 27.21 19.79 16.23
N SER A 463 26.43 20.22 17.22
CA SER A 463 26.99 20.70 18.49
C SER A 463 27.42 19.51 19.37
N PHE A 464 28.48 19.63 20.16
CA PHE A 464 28.80 18.58 21.13
C PHE A 464 27.62 18.28 22.06
N GLY A 465 27.40 16.99 22.35
CA GLY A 465 26.26 16.50 23.11
C GLY A 465 24.92 16.46 22.36
N SER A 466 24.84 16.93 21.10
CA SER A 466 23.66 16.69 20.28
C SER A 466 23.64 15.26 19.73
N THR A 467 22.43 14.78 19.43
CA THR A 467 22.22 13.47 18.80
C THR A 467 21.82 13.69 17.35
N VAL A 468 22.50 13.00 16.44
CA VAL A 468 22.14 12.94 15.02
C VAL A 468 21.57 11.56 14.76
N THR A 469 20.36 11.51 14.23
CA THR A 469 19.67 10.27 13.90
C THR A 469 19.88 9.97 12.43
N VAL A 470 20.49 8.82 12.14
CA VAL A 470 20.60 8.29 10.78
C VAL A 470 19.47 7.28 10.57
N THR A 471 18.72 7.47 9.49
CA THR A 471 17.59 6.61 9.09
C THR A 471 17.93 5.89 7.80
N ILE A 472 17.70 4.58 7.79
CA ILE A 472 17.73 3.71 6.61
C ILE A 472 16.28 3.30 6.35
N GLN A 473 15.76 3.59 5.17
CA GLN A 473 14.38 3.32 4.78
C GLN A 473 14.34 2.47 3.50
N LEU A 474 13.64 1.35 3.52
CA LEU A 474 13.32 0.61 2.30
C LEU A 474 12.35 1.41 1.45
N VAL A 475 12.63 1.52 0.16
CA VAL A 475 11.80 2.25 -0.80
C VAL A 475 11.48 1.39 -2.03
N GLY A 476 10.34 1.67 -2.66
CA GLY A 476 9.95 1.10 -3.94
C GLY A 476 10.78 1.69 -5.10
N ALA A 477 10.49 1.25 -6.32
CA ALA A 477 11.13 1.78 -7.51
C ALA A 477 10.99 3.32 -7.58
N ASN A 478 12.02 4.00 -8.10
CA ASN A 478 12.06 5.45 -8.32
C ASN A 478 11.79 6.30 -7.06
N ASN A 479 12.21 5.87 -5.87
CA ASN A 479 12.01 6.62 -4.60
C ASN A 479 10.52 6.89 -4.25
N ALA A 480 9.57 6.23 -4.93
CA ALA A 480 8.17 6.64 -4.91
C ALA A 480 7.49 6.44 -3.55
N ASN A 481 7.84 5.38 -2.78
CA ASN A 481 7.18 5.07 -1.51
C ASN A 481 8.05 4.27 -0.53
N ALA A 482 7.85 4.51 0.77
CA ALA A 482 8.39 3.68 1.85
C ALA A 482 7.75 2.28 1.84
N VAL A 483 8.55 1.24 1.95
CA VAL A 483 8.10 -0.16 1.82
C VAL A 483 8.28 -0.93 3.10
N ALA A 484 7.25 -1.67 3.55
CA ALA A 484 7.32 -2.54 4.72
C ALA A 484 8.35 -3.69 4.57
N ASP A 485 8.98 -4.10 5.67
CA ASP A 485 9.94 -5.21 5.65
C ASP A 485 9.25 -6.58 5.62
N ALA A 486 9.18 -7.19 4.43
CA ALA A 486 8.72 -8.58 4.25
C ALA A 486 9.85 -9.61 4.32
N GLY A 487 11.12 -9.19 4.28
CA GLY A 487 12.29 -10.05 4.03
C GLY A 487 13.21 -10.28 5.23
N GLY A 488 12.94 -9.64 6.38
CA GLY A 488 13.85 -9.66 7.52
C GLY A 488 15.16 -8.92 7.20
N ASN A 489 15.04 -7.78 6.51
CA ASN A 489 16.14 -6.99 6.02
C ASN A 489 17.02 -6.50 7.18
N SER A 490 18.34 -6.46 6.96
CA SER A 490 19.29 -5.98 7.96
C SER A 490 20.50 -5.29 7.34
N TYR A 491 21.00 -4.28 8.05
CA TYR A 491 22.12 -3.45 7.64
C TYR A 491 23.23 -3.50 8.68
N THR A 492 24.47 -3.58 8.20
CA THR A 492 25.67 -3.43 9.02
C THR A 492 26.15 -1.98 8.90
N VAL A 493 26.25 -1.30 10.04
CA VAL A 493 26.76 0.07 10.12
C VAL A 493 28.10 0.06 10.84
N VAL A 494 29.15 0.50 10.14
CA VAL A 494 30.49 0.69 10.73
C VAL A 494 30.66 2.17 11.03
N VAL A 495 30.91 2.50 12.30
CA VAL A 495 31.11 3.88 12.78
C VAL A 495 32.55 4.03 13.26
N GLN A 496 33.29 4.96 12.65
CA GLN A 496 34.65 5.34 12.98
C GLN A 496 34.68 6.75 13.56
N ARG A 497 35.29 6.92 14.74
CA ARG A 497 35.48 8.24 15.37
C ARG A 497 36.93 8.70 15.28
N ASN A 498 37.13 9.94 14.85
CA ASN A 498 38.42 10.63 14.75
C ASN A 498 38.35 11.98 15.48
N THR A 499 39.38 12.33 16.25
CA THR A 499 39.47 13.63 16.96
C THR A 499 40.52 14.50 16.29
N ASP A 500 40.18 15.76 15.98
CA ASP A 500 41.14 16.73 15.46
C ASP A 500 41.60 17.67 16.59
N ARG A 501 42.88 18.08 16.55
CA ARG A 501 43.49 18.97 17.56
C ARG A 501 44.12 20.20 16.92
N ASN A 502 44.02 21.35 17.59
CA ASN A 502 44.70 22.60 17.27
C ASN A 502 44.49 23.07 15.82
N ILE A 503 43.23 23.17 15.39
CA ILE A 503 42.86 23.62 14.04
C ILE A 503 42.77 25.16 14.00
N GLN A 504 43.70 25.81 13.28
CA GLN A 504 43.75 27.28 13.14
C GLN A 504 42.89 27.84 12.00
N THR A 505 42.40 27.00 11.09
CA THR A 505 41.54 27.35 9.93
C THR A 505 41.00 26.03 9.37
N ASP A 506 39.85 26.04 8.69
CA ASP A 506 39.18 24.85 8.09
C ASP A 506 39.98 24.12 6.98
N GLY A 507 41.31 24.23 6.99
CA GLY A 507 42.22 23.46 6.15
C GLY A 507 42.32 21.99 6.54
N THR A 508 42.91 21.21 5.63
CA THR A 508 43.15 19.77 5.77
C THR A 508 43.90 19.50 7.08
N PRO A 509 43.35 18.67 8.00
CA PRO A 509 43.93 18.48 9.31
C PRO A 509 45.37 17.94 9.19
N THR A 510 46.28 18.45 10.03
CA THR A 510 47.57 17.76 10.20
C THR A 510 47.28 16.44 10.91
N PRO A 511 47.71 15.28 10.37
CA PRO A 511 47.38 13.98 10.95
C PRO A 511 48.13 13.82 12.28
N ALA A 512 47.49 14.22 13.37
CA ALA A 512 47.96 14.01 14.73
C ALA A 512 47.11 12.89 15.36
N ASN A 513 47.64 11.67 15.35
CA ASN A 513 47.21 10.49 16.12
C ASN A 513 45.73 10.51 16.55
N ALA A 514 44.82 10.30 15.59
CA ALA A 514 43.42 10.03 15.88
C ALA A 514 43.34 8.87 16.87
N THR A 515 42.64 9.06 18.00
CA THR A 515 42.27 7.90 18.84
C THR A 515 41.13 7.21 18.11
N GLU A 516 41.49 6.23 17.30
CA GLU A 516 40.59 5.49 16.42
C GLU A 516 39.72 4.54 17.26
N SER A 517 38.43 4.84 17.34
CA SER A 517 37.43 3.92 17.87
C SER A 517 36.49 3.53 16.74
N VAL A 518 36.52 2.24 16.37
CA VAL A 518 35.63 1.65 15.37
C VAL A 518 34.60 0.78 16.10
N VAL A 519 33.32 1.04 15.83
CA VAL A 519 32.19 0.28 16.37
C VAL A 519 31.36 -0.23 15.21
N THR A 520 30.91 -1.48 15.28
CA THR A 520 30.04 -2.08 14.27
C THR A 520 28.69 -2.39 14.89
N HIS A 521 27.62 -1.90 14.25
CA HIS A 521 26.24 -2.15 14.60
C HIS A 521 25.59 -3.03 13.54
N VAL A 522 24.69 -3.92 13.95
CA VAL A 522 23.78 -4.64 13.05
C VAL A 522 22.39 -4.15 13.38
N LEU A 523 21.73 -3.53 12.41
CA LEU A 523 20.39 -2.97 12.53
C LEU A 523 19.42 -3.86 11.77
N ASN A 524 18.36 -4.26 12.44
CA ASN A 524 17.24 -4.94 11.78
C ASN A 524 16.23 -3.88 11.36
N VAL A 525 15.64 -4.07 10.19
CA VAL A 525 14.55 -3.24 9.70
C VAL A 525 13.27 -3.61 10.45
N ASP A 526 12.47 -2.61 10.81
CA ASP A 526 11.18 -2.79 11.47
C ASP A 526 10.05 -3.07 10.47
N ALA A 527 8.84 -3.32 10.98
CA ALA A 527 7.68 -3.62 10.15
C ALA A 527 7.31 -2.51 9.14
N SER A 528 7.78 -1.27 9.35
CA SER A 528 7.57 -0.15 8.43
C SER A 528 8.68 0.01 7.38
N GLY A 529 9.65 -0.92 7.33
CA GLY A 529 10.79 -0.81 6.42
C GLY A 529 11.90 0.10 6.92
N LYS A 530 11.88 0.48 8.19
CA LYS A 530 12.79 1.47 8.75
C LYS A 530 13.82 0.85 9.70
N ALA A 531 15.05 1.33 9.64
CA ALA A 531 16.07 1.10 10.64
C ALA A 531 16.75 2.42 11.03
N THR A 532 16.98 2.65 12.31
CA THR A 532 17.65 3.88 12.79
C THR A 532 18.83 3.57 13.69
N PHE A 533 19.81 4.47 13.67
CA PHE A 533 20.86 4.50 14.68
C PHE A 533 21.24 5.94 15.00
N GLU A 534 21.72 6.14 16.22
CA GLU A 534 22.05 7.47 16.75
C GLU A 534 23.56 7.66 16.82
N ILE A 535 24.00 8.85 16.44
CA ILE A 535 25.39 9.29 16.57
C ILE A 535 25.43 10.48 17.53
N THR A 536 26.26 10.33 18.56
CA THR A 536 26.57 11.38 19.54
C THR A 536 28.07 11.49 19.74
N ALA A 537 28.53 12.70 20.04
CA ALA A 537 29.87 12.95 20.53
C ALA A 537 29.81 13.86 21.76
N ASP A 538 30.33 13.37 22.88
CA ASP A 538 30.56 14.19 24.06
C ASP A 538 31.70 15.17 23.80
N ASP A 539 31.61 16.34 24.42
CA ASP A 539 32.69 17.32 24.43
C ASP A 539 33.90 16.76 25.22
N PRO A 540 35.05 16.53 24.58
CA PRO A 540 36.25 16.04 25.25
C PRO A 540 36.92 17.09 26.16
N ASP A 541 36.61 18.38 26.01
CA ASP A 541 37.08 19.47 26.89
C ASP A 541 35.96 20.47 27.24
N PRO A 542 35.08 20.14 28.20
CA PRO A 542 33.95 21.00 28.57
C PRO A 542 34.33 22.32 29.23
N THR A 543 35.64 22.62 29.39
CA THR A 543 36.11 23.85 30.02
C THR A 543 36.29 25.00 29.04
N ASP A 544 36.19 24.74 27.72
CA ASP A 544 36.56 25.71 26.69
C ASP A 544 35.42 26.19 25.77
N SER A 545 34.17 25.88 26.14
CA SER A 545 32.85 26.02 25.49
C SER A 545 32.52 27.19 24.51
N ASN A 546 33.51 27.88 23.92
CA ASN A 546 33.42 29.15 23.19
C ASN A 546 34.75 29.64 22.58
N ASN A 547 35.78 28.80 22.48
CA ASN A 547 37.04 29.23 21.85
C ASN A 547 36.75 29.67 20.41
N ALA A 548 37.20 30.88 20.07
CA ALA A 548 37.14 31.32 18.68
C ALA A 548 38.25 30.55 17.97
N ASP A 549 37.92 29.76 16.94
CA ASP A 549 38.90 29.19 16.03
C ASP A 549 39.91 30.30 15.65
N GLY A 550 41.10 30.26 16.27
CA GLY A 550 42.20 31.20 15.98
C GLY A 550 42.37 32.46 16.85
N ASP A 551 42.20 32.42 18.18
CA ASP A 551 43.07 33.29 18.99
C ASP A 551 44.52 32.75 18.90
N GLY A 552 45.35 33.40 18.09
CA GLY A 552 46.78 33.07 17.93
C GLY A 552 47.63 33.15 19.22
N THR A 553 47.00 33.36 20.39
CA THR A 553 47.63 33.29 21.72
C THR A 553 47.42 31.96 22.44
N ASP A 554 46.60 31.03 21.91
CA ASP A 554 46.50 29.69 22.50
C ASP A 554 47.75 28.86 22.17
N THR A 555 48.41 28.36 23.21
CA THR A 555 49.69 27.63 23.11
C THR A 555 49.55 26.15 23.44
N ASP A 556 48.34 25.70 23.78
CA ASP A 556 48.10 24.29 24.11
C ASP A 556 47.83 23.46 22.84
N THR A 557 48.87 22.77 22.39
CA THR A 557 48.86 21.92 21.19
C THR A 557 48.10 20.59 21.35
N ASN A 558 47.53 20.31 22.53
CA ASN A 558 46.81 19.06 22.81
C ASN A 558 45.29 19.19 22.92
N LYS A 559 44.73 20.39 22.72
CA LYS A 559 43.28 20.64 22.77
C LYS A 559 42.56 20.01 21.58
N ILE A 560 41.38 19.43 21.84
CA ILE A 560 40.55 18.78 20.83
C ILE A 560 39.44 19.77 20.46
N ASP A 561 39.46 20.28 19.23
CA ASP A 561 38.53 21.33 18.79
C ASP A 561 37.31 20.74 18.03
N ARG A 562 37.44 19.49 17.59
CA ARG A 562 36.48 18.85 16.67
C ARG A 562 36.52 17.34 16.74
N VAL A 563 35.36 16.69 16.65
CA VAL A 563 35.23 15.23 16.52
C VAL A 563 34.52 14.91 15.22
N ARG A 564 35.14 14.09 14.36
CA ARG A 564 34.56 13.59 13.11
C ARG A 564 34.15 12.14 13.28
N VAL A 565 32.89 11.85 12.99
CA VAL A 565 32.31 10.52 13.05
C VAL A 565 31.96 10.10 11.63
N THR A 566 32.73 9.16 11.08
CA THR A 566 32.48 8.58 9.76
C THR A 566 31.66 7.30 9.91
N TYR A 567 30.59 7.13 9.14
CA TYR A 567 29.79 5.91 9.13
C TYR A 567 29.63 5.33 7.72
N THR A 568 29.59 4.00 7.63
CA THR A 568 29.40 3.24 6.39
C THR A 568 28.24 2.27 6.59
N VAL A 569 27.29 2.26 5.66
CA VAL A 569 26.12 1.37 5.68
C VAL A 569 26.28 0.29 4.60
N VAL A 570 26.13 -0.97 4.97
CA VAL A 570 26.23 -2.11 4.03
C VAL A 570 25.07 -3.08 4.25
N ALA A 571 24.37 -3.45 3.18
CA ALA A 571 23.32 -4.47 3.20
C ALA A 571 23.90 -5.82 3.65
N THR A 572 23.19 -6.56 4.51
CA THR A 572 23.71 -7.80 5.11
C THR A 572 22.94 -9.04 4.63
N THR A 573 21.74 -9.30 5.16
CA THR A 573 20.89 -10.44 4.75
C THR A 573 19.55 -9.91 4.28
N GLY A 574 19.10 -10.35 3.10
CA GLY A 574 17.87 -9.86 2.46
C GLY A 574 17.94 -8.43 1.92
N GLY A 575 18.84 -7.61 2.48
CA GLY A 575 18.92 -6.16 2.28
C GLY A 575 19.03 -5.72 0.83
N GLN A 576 18.17 -4.76 0.46
CA GLN A 576 18.34 -4.01 -0.77
C GLN A 576 19.58 -3.12 -0.70
N ALA A 577 20.19 -2.89 -1.86
CA ALA A 577 21.35 -2.02 -1.97
C ALA A 577 20.97 -0.59 -1.53
N VAL A 578 21.90 0.08 -0.85
CA VAL A 578 21.75 1.51 -0.58
C VAL A 578 21.84 2.21 -1.92
N ASP A 579 20.80 3.00 -2.22
CA ASP A 579 20.76 3.86 -3.38
C ASP A 579 21.36 5.20 -3.03
N ASN A 580 22.36 5.56 -3.82
CA ASN A 580 23.28 6.64 -3.55
C ASN A 580 22.74 7.97 -4.05
N ASP A 581 21.97 7.95 -5.13
CA ASP A 581 21.51 9.15 -5.82
C ASP A 581 20.33 9.77 -5.06
N ILE A 582 19.56 8.93 -4.36
CA ILE A 582 18.42 9.37 -3.53
C ILE A 582 18.80 9.64 -2.05
N SER A 583 20.04 9.35 -1.65
CA SER A 583 20.50 9.53 -0.27
C SER A 583 21.04 10.94 -0.04
N SER A 584 20.62 11.60 1.05
CA SER A 584 20.91 13.03 1.30
C SER A 584 22.33 13.24 1.88
N THR A 585 23.37 12.94 1.10
CA THR A 585 24.73 12.78 1.60
C THR A 585 25.82 13.44 0.75
N ASP A 586 26.81 14.07 1.40
CA ASP A 586 27.94 14.71 0.73
C ASP A 586 29.00 13.68 0.27
N GLY A 587 29.17 13.48 -1.04
CA GLY A 587 30.31 12.72 -1.60
C GLY A 587 30.11 11.20 -1.65
N ASP A 588 31.21 10.42 -1.46
CA ASP A 588 31.19 8.94 -1.57
C ASP A 588 30.18 8.35 -0.55
N PRO A 589 29.04 7.82 -1.02
CA PRO A 589 27.90 7.40 -0.19
C PRO A 589 28.25 6.21 0.70
N SER A 590 29.34 5.50 0.40
CA SER A 590 29.86 4.42 1.23
C SER A 590 30.53 4.91 2.53
N ALA A 591 30.82 6.20 2.70
CA ALA A 591 31.43 6.73 3.92
C ALA A 591 31.01 8.18 4.21
N GLN A 592 30.07 8.34 5.14
CA GLN A 592 29.49 9.63 5.52
C GLN A 592 30.13 10.19 6.77
N THR A 593 30.43 11.49 6.82
CA THR A 593 31.13 12.08 7.98
C THR A 593 30.32 13.19 8.64
N ILE A 594 29.94 12.97 9.91
CA ILE A 594 29.33 13.99 10.78
C ILE A 594 30.41 14.64 11.64
N THR A 595 30.41 15.97 11.69
CA THR A 595 31.41 16.75 12.41
C THR A 595 30.79 17.42 13.63
N PHE A 596 31.28 17.10 14.83
CA PHE A 596 30.88 17.70 16.10
C PHE A 596 31.89 18.75 16.55
N SER A 597 31.39 19.90 16.99
CA SER A 597 32.20 21.03 17.49
C SER A 597 31.34 21.94 18.38
N ASP A 598 31.98 22.76 19.20
CA ASP A 598 31.40 23.86 19.97
C ASP A 598 31.94 25.23 19.52
N ALA A 599 32.67 25.27 18.39
CA ALA A 599 33.14 26.48 17.76
C ALA A 599 32.00 27.50 17.59
N ARG A 600 32.32 28.79 17.69
CA ARG A 600 31.31 29.85 17.56
C ARG A 600 30.58 29.78 16.22
N GLY A 601 29.27 30.03 16.24
CA GLY A 601 28.45 30.13 15.03
C GLY A 601 29.01 31.17 14.04
N VAL A 602 29.30 30.74 12.83
CA VAL A 602 29.71 31.52 11.66
C VAL A 602 28.68 31.23 10.57
N VAL A 603 28.32 32.24 9.78
CA VAL A 603 27.42 32.07 8.64
C VAL A 603 28.06 31.13 7.64
N THR A 604 27.43 29.99 7.40
CA THR A 604 27.87 29.01 6.39
C THR A 604 26.82 28.73 5.33
N GLY A 605 25.55 29.01 5.63
CA GLY A 605 24.45 28.69 4.73
C GLY A 605 23.38 29.77 4.70
N ALA A 606 22.70 29.87 3.57
CA ALA A 606 21.42 30.53 3.46
C ALA A 606 20.46 29.65 2.66
N SER A 607 19.15 29.85 2.84
CA SER A 607 18.14 29.39 1.90
C SER A 607 17.41 30.60 1.32
N LEU A 608 17.11 30.54 0.04
CA LEU A 608 16.45 31.61 -0.71
C LEU A 608 15.13 31.05 -1.25
N LYS A 609 14.00 31.59 -0.79
CA LYS A 609 12.66 31.18 -1.23
C LYS A 609 11.90 32.37 -1.80
N PRO A 610 11.68 32.43 -3.12
CA PRO A 610 10.74 33.36 -3.73
C PRO A 610 9.32 33.20 -3.14
N ALA A 611 8.51 34.25 -3.16
CA ALA A 611 7.14 34.18 -2.65
C ALA A 611 6.20 33.34 -3.54
N VAL A 612 6.56 33.20 -4.81
CA VAL A 612 5.95 32.38 -5.85
C VAL A 612 7.09 31.91 -6.75
N ASP A 613 6.94 30.82 -7.49
CA ASP A 613 8.03 30.28 -8.32
C ASP A 613 8.16 31.00 -9.66
N TYR A 614 7.07 31.62 -10.13
CA TYR A 614 7.05 32.41 -11.34
C TYR A 614 6.13 33.63 -11.24
N LEU A 615 6.36 34.61 -12.10
CA LEU A 615 5.44 35.72 -12.35
C LEU A 615 5.37 36.00 -13.85
N VAL A 616 4.22 36.50 -14.29
CA VAL A 616 4.07 37.00 -15.66
C VAL A 616 4.94 38.24 -15.84
N ALA A 617 5.83 38.21 -16.84
CA ALA A 617 6.69 39.34 -17.18
C ALA A 617 5.84 40.57 -17.57
N PRO A 618 6.17 41.78 -17.05
CA PRO A 618 5.39 42.97 -17.32
C PRO A 618 5.52 43.40 -18.79
N THR A 619 4.40 43.62 -19.47
CA THR A 619 4.39 44.13 -20.86
C THR A 619 4.76 45.61 -20.96
N ASN A 620 4.60 46.38 -19.89
CA ASN A 620 5.04 47.77 -19.77
C ASN A 620 5.34 48.10 -18.30
N GLY A 621 6.40 48.89 -18.05
CA GLY A 621 6.74 49.33 -16.70
C GLY A 621 7.48 48.26 -15.91
N SER A 622 7.05 47.97 -14.68
CA SER A 622 7.76 47.10 -13.75
C SER A 622 6.84 46.20 -12.94
N ALA A 623 7.32 45.01 -12.60
CA ALA A 623 6.70 44.11 -11.63
C ALA A 623 7.49 44.10 -10.31
N ASN A 624 6.82 43.75 -9.21
CA ASN A 624 7.49 43.58 -7.92
C ASN A 624 7.47 42.10 -7.55
N ASN A 625 8.59 41.60 -7.06
CA ASN A 625 8.69 40.28 -6.45
C ASN A 625 9.22 40.42 -5.01
N ALA A 626 8.97 39.43 -4.17
CA ALA A 626 9.49 39.37 -2.82
C ALA A 626 10.09 38.00 -2.55
N VAL A 627 11.27 37.99 -1.95
CA VAL A 627 12.05 36.79 -1.64
C VAL A 627 12.33 36.76 -0.15
N THR A 628 12.21 35.59 0.46
CA THR A 628 12.60 35.37 1.84
C THR A 628 13.95 34.68 1.87
N VAL A 629 14.92 35.29 2.54
CA VAL A 629 16.23 34.69 2.78
C VAL A 629 16.31 34.28 4.24
N THR A 630 16.68 33.03 4.49
CA THR A 630 16.97 32.52 5.83
C THR A 630 18.46 32.25 5.94
N VAL A 631 19.15 32.86 6.90
CA VAL A 631 20.59 32.69 7.10
C VAL A 631 20.83 31.82 8.33
N VAL A 632 21.65 30.79 8.15
CA VAL A 632 22.00 29.83 9.19
C VAL A 632 23.50 29.76 9.42
N ASP A 633 23.88 29.40 10.64
CA ASP A 633 25.25 29.06 10.97
C ASP A 633 25.57 27.60 10.62
N GLN A 634 26.81 27.16 10.88
CA GLN A 634 27.26 25.79 10.64
C GLN A 634 26.50 24.71 11.42
N TYR A 635 25.69 25.10 12.41
CA TYR A 635 24.82 24.21 13.19
C TYR A 635 23.35 24.28 12.77
N GLY A 636 23.03 25.02 11.69
CA GLY A 636 21.66 25.25 11.23
C GLY A 636 20.88 26.24 12.09
N LYS A 637 21.54 26.96 13.03
CA LYS A 637 20.86 27.93 13.88
C LYS A 637 20.68 29.25 13.13
N PRO A 638 19.54 29.93 13.31
CA PRO A 638 19.29 31.19 12.65
C PRO A 638 20.25 32.28 13.12
N VAL A 639 20.89 32.98 12.17
CA VAL A 639 21.83 34.06 12.47
C VAL A 639 21.09 35.39 12.46
N ARG A 640 20.94 36.01 13.63
CA ARG A 640 20.29 37.32 13.79
C ARG A 640 21.21 38.48 13.46
N GLY A 641 20.68 39.49 12.77
CA GLY A 641 21.36 40.75 12.49
C GLY A 641 22.39 40.69 11.36
N HIS A 642 22.46 39.57 10.64
CA HIS A 642 23.34 39.41 9.48
C HIS A 642 22.86 40.27 8.31
N LEU A 643 23.77 40.98 7.66
CA LEU A 643 23.46 41.85 6.53
C LEU A 643 23.40 41.05 5.24
N VAL A 644 22.21 41.02 4.64
CA VAL A 644 21.93 40.30 3.39
C VAL A 644 21.52 41.28 2.30
N GLN A 645 22.09 41.10 1.11
CA GLN A 645 21.68 41.79 -0.11
C GLN A 645 21.53 40.79 -1.26
N LEU A 646 20.45 40.92 -2.01
CA LEU A 646 20.21 40.11 -3.20
C LEU A 646 20.96 40.71 -4.40
N SER A 647 21.41 39.82 -5.28
CA SER A 647 21.85 40.14 -6.63
C SER A 647 21.25 39.14 -7.60
N SER A 648 21.31 39.42 -8.90
CA SER A 648 20.97 38.45 -9.92
C SER A 648 21.95 38.46 -11.10
N ASN A 649 21.75 37.55 -12.03
CA ASN A 649 22.46 37.49 -13.32
C ASN A 649 22.10 38.66 -14.28
N HIS A 650 21.14 39.52 -13.94
CA HIS A 650 20.77 40.69 -14.75
C HIS A 650 21.83 41.81 -14.67
N SER A 651 22.07 42.49 -15.79
CA SER A 651 23.05 43.59 -15.86
C SER A 651 22.57 44.80 -15.07
N THR A 652 23.45 45.40 -14.26
CA THR A 652 23.18 46.66 -13.54
C THR A 652 23.25 47.91 -14.43
N ASN A 653 23.69 47.78 -15.69
CA ASN A 653 23.69 48.86 -16.69
C ASN A 653 23.20 48.37 -18.06
N PRO A 654 21.91 48.03 -18.20
CA PRO A 654 21.34 47.51 -19.44
C PRO A 654 20.96 48.62 -20.44
N PRO A 655 20.91 48.33 -21.76
CA PRO A 655 20.14 49.15 -22.70
C PRO A 655 18.64 49.20 -22.31
N ALA A 656 17.89 50.18 -22.82
CA ALA A 656 16.54 50.53 -22.35
C ALA A 656 15.47 49.41 -22.49
N ASP A 657 15.80 48.32 -23.17
CA ASP A 657 14.97 47.19 -23.55
C ASP A 657 15.47 45.84 -22.98
N ALA A 658 16.47 45.84 -22.09
CA ALA A 658 17.00 44.63 -21.46
C ALA A 658 16.46 44.39 -20.05
N ASP A 659 16.48 43.13 -19.63
CA ASP A 659 16.04 42.68 -18.31
C ASP A 659 16.91 43.26 -17.19
N LEU A 660 16.25 43.83 -16.18
CA LEU A 660 16.86 44.50 -15.03
C LEU A 660 16.10 44.18 -13.75
N SER A 661 16.86 43.82 -12.72
CA SER A 661 16.36 43.65 -11.35
C SER A 661 16.99 44.68 -10.42
N GLU A 662 16.15 45.54 -9.85
CA GLU A 662 16.52 46.58 -8.89
C GLU A 662 16.29 46.06 -7.47
N PHE A 663 17.37 45.72 -6.78
CA PHE A 663 17.35 45.29 -5.39
C PHE A 663 17.50 46.48 -4.42
N PRO A 664 16.80 46.47 -3.27
CA PRO A 664 17.03 47.46 -2.24
C PRO A 664 18.40 47.25 -1.57
N VAL A 665 18.85 48.27 -0.83
CA VAL A 665 20.06 48.20 0.01
C VAL A 665 19.98 47.04 1.02
N ALA A 666 21.15 46.58 1.48
CA ALA A 666 21.29 45.47 2.41
C ALA A 666 20.36 45.58 3.63
N ARG A 667 19.78 44.44 4.03
CA ARG A 667 18.86 44.34 5.17
C ARG A 667 19.35 43.33 6.18
N GLN A 668 19.09 43.62 7.46
CA GLN A 668 19.44 42.73 8.56
C GLN A 668 18.39 41.62 8.74
N THR A 669 18.86 40.43 9.05
CA THR A 669 18.01 39.31 9.50
C THR A 669 17.42 39.58 10.88
N ASP A 670 16.20 39.11 11.10
CA ASP A 670 15.50 39.20 12.37
C ASP A 670 15.95 38.11 13.37
N SER A 671 15.21 37.93 14.47
CA SER A 671 15.52 36.91 15.47
C SER A 671 15.35 35.47 15.00
N SER A 672 14.63 35.23 13.91
CA SER A 672 14.52 33.93 13.24
C SER A 672 15.56 33.74 12.14
N GLY A 673 16.52 34.66 12.01
CA GLY A 673 17.55 34.59 10.96
C GLY A 673 16.98 34.85 9.57
N THR A 674 15.76 35.37 9.48
CA THR A 674 15.04 35.59 8.24
C THR A 674 15.04 37.06 7.85
N VAL A 675 15.02 37.32 6.54
CA VAL A 675 14.80 38.65 5.98
C VAL A 675 13.98 38.54 4.70
N ARG A 676 12.93 39.35 4.60
CA ARG A 676 12.11 39.45 3.37
C ARG A 676 12.53 40.67 2.58
N ILE A 677 12.97 40.45 1.35
CA ILE A 677 13.51 41.46 0.44
C ILE A 677 12.58 41.54 -0.78
N GLY A 678 11.92 42.69 -0.93
CA GLY A 678 11.16 43.02 -2.13
C GLY A 678 12.06 43.69 -3.14
N TYR A 679 11.99 43.29 -4.41
CA TYR A 679 12.76 43.88 -5.50
C TYR A 679 11.87 44.13 -6.72
N LYS A 680 12.33 45.00 -7.60
CA LYS A 680 11.58 45.43 -8.78
C LYS A 680 12.24 44.89 -10.04
N TYR A 681 11.44 44.30 -10.92
CA TYR A 681 11.87 43.78 -12.22
C TYR A 681 11.28 44.62 -13.36
N THR A 682 12.11 44.88 -14.37
CA THR A 682 11.71 45.47 -15.64
C THR A 682 12.33 44.65 -16.76
N GLY A 683 11.53 44.18 -17.71
CA GLY A 683 12.02 43.30 -18.76
C GLY A 683 10.88 42.65 -19.55
N THR A 684 11.22 41.79 -20.51
CA THR A 684 10.23 41.11 -21.36
C THR A 684 10.12 39.60 -21.10
N GLY A 685 10.87 39.10 -20.12
CA GLY A 685 10.84 37.74 -19.62
C GLY A 685 12.23 37.09 -19.65
N SER A 686 12.58 36.34 -18.61
CA SER A 686 13.92 35.77 -18.39
C SER A 686 13.89 34.67 -17.32
N ILE A 687 14.91 33.81 -17.35
CA ILE A 687 15.24 32.94 -16.21
C ILE A 687 16.24 33.70 -15.34
N GLU A 688 15.78 34.14 -14.17
CA GLU A 688 16.56 34.97 -13.25
C GLU A 688 17.23 34.09 -12.19
N ALA A 689 18.57 34.06 -12.18
CA ALA A 689 19.33 33.41 -11.12
C ALA A 689 19.55 34.39 -9.96
N LEU A 690 18.82 34.21 -8.86
CA LEU A 690 18.92 35.03 -7.65
C LEU A 690 20.02 34.51 -6.74
N VAL A 691 20.79 35.42 -6.15
CA VAL A 691 21.86 35.11 -5.21
C VAL A 691 21.72 35.97 -3.95
N ALA A 692 21.67 35.33 -2.79
CA ALA A 692 21.81 35.97 -1.49
C ALA A 692 23.29 36.15 -1.16
N ASN A 693 23.68 37.40 -0.91
CA ASN A 693 25.04 37.76 -0.57
C ASN A 693 25.11 38.30 0.86
N THR A 694 26.22 37.99 1.53
CA THR A 694 26.68 38.75 2.67
C THR A 694 27.14 40.12 2.19
N ALA A 695 26.60 41.18 2.77
CA ALA A 695 26.95 42.56 2.48
C ALA A 695 27.82 43.14 3.61
N VAL A 696 29.01 43.62 3.27
CA VAL A 696 29.92 44.28 4.22
C VAL A 696 29.96 45.79 3.93
N PRO A 697 29.53 46.67 4.86
CA PRO A 697 29.66 48.11 4.69
C PRO A 697 31.14 48.54 4.62
N ASP A 698 31.47 49.57 3.83
CA ASP A 698 32.81 50.16 3.84
C ASP A 698 33.17 50.67 5.25
N ASN A 699 34.41 50.44 5.64
CA ASN A 699 34.96 50.70 6.97
C ASN A 699 35.06 52.19 7.34
N ASN A 700 34.71 53.09 6.41
CA ASN A 700 34.72 54.54 6.60
C ASN A 700 33.34 55.16 6.86
N ASP A 701 32.26 54.39 6.82
CA ASP A 701 30.92 54.94 7.01
C ASP A 701 30.31 54.59 8.38
N THR A 702 29.53 55.54 8.91
CA THR A 702 28.88 55.37 10.23
C THR A 702 27.88 54.21 10.22
N PRO A 703 27.55 53.57 11.37
CA PRO A 703 26.82 52.29 11.44
C PRO A 703 25.40 52.27 10.84
N ASN A 704 24.92 53.35 10.24
CA ASN A 704 23.56 53.52 9.74
C ASN A 704 23.48 54.27 8.38
N ASN A 705 24.59 54.43 7.64
CA ASN A 705 24.56 54.97 6.28
C ASN A 705 24.75 53.82 5.28
N PHE A 706 23.65 53.37 4.68
CA PHE A 706 23.61 52.18 3.81
C PHE A 706 23.38 52.54 2.33
N ASP A 707 23.66 53.79 1.96
CA ASP A 707 23.27 54.41 0.66
C ASP A 707 24.44 54.47 -0.34
N ASP A 708 25.49 53.66 -0.16
CA ASP A 708 26.73 53.72 -0.96
C ASP A 708 26.89 52.53 -1.93
N ASP A 709 27.25 52.84 -3.18
CA ASP A 709 27.42 51.93 -4.32
C ASP A 709 28.69 51.04 -4.24
N THR A 710 29.35 50.96 -3.07
CA THR A 710 30.67 50.30 -2.90
C THR A 710 30.69 49.08 -1.96
N VAL A 711 29.53 48.49 -1.68
CA VAL A 711 29.39 47.30 -0.80
C VAL A 711 30.04 46.06 -1.44
N GLU A 712 30.94 45.39 -0.69
CA GLU A 712 31.47 44.08 -1.09
C GLU A 712 30.41 43.00 -0.85
N LEU A 713 30.02 42.30 -1.92
CA LEU A 713 29.03 41.22 -1.90
C LEU A 713 29.74 39.87 -2.02
N THR A 714 29.56 39.02 -1.00
CA THR A 714 30.07 37.64 -1.00
C THR A 714 28.89 36.66 -1.00
N PRO A 715 28.74 35.78 -2.01
CA PRO A 715 27.67 34.80 -2.05
C PRO A 715 27.67 33.89 -0.82
N ILE A 716 26.48 33.61 -0.29
CA ILE A 716 26.30 32.65 0.81
C ILE A 716 25.96 31.29 0.20
N ALA A 717 26.61 30.21 0.65
CA ALA A 717 26.33 28.87 0.14
C ALA A 717 24.85 28.48 0.38
N GLY A 718 24.23 27.81 -0.59
CA GLY A 718 22.79 27.49 -0.57
C GLY A 718 21.86 28.68 -0.84
N GLY A 719 22.39 29.90 -0.87
CA GLY A 719 21.61 31.13 -1.08
C GLY A 719 21.29 31.43 -2.54
N MET A 720 21.14 30.41 -3.40
CA MET A 720 20.79 30.58 -4.81
C MET A 720 19.40 30.01 -5.07
N ALA A 721 18.62 30.67 -5.91
CA ALA A 721 17.41 30.08 -6.49
C ALA A 721 17.15 30.70 -7.86
N ASP A 722 16.58 29.91 -8.75
CA ASP A 722 16.06 30.43 -10.01
C ASP A 722 14.65 30.97 -9.80
N PHE A 723 14.31 32.02 -10.55
CA PHE A 723 12.98 32.61 -10.59
C PHE A 723 12.58 32.86 -12.03
N TYR A 724 11.34 32.52 -12.38
CA TYR A 724 10.90 32.53 -13.77
C TYR A 724 10.00 33.73 -14.06
N TRP A 725 10.53 34.69 -14.82
CA TRP A 725 9.73 35.77 -15.43
C TRP A 725 9.18 35.28 -16.76
N ALA A 726 8.01 34.63 -16.70
CA ALA A 726 7.44 33.93 -17.85
C ALA A 726 6.59 34.86 -18.73
N ARG A 727 6.64 34.63 -20.04
CA ARG A 727 5.76 35.30 -21.01
C ARG A 727 4.65 34.35 -21.43
N PRO A 728 3.39 34.80 -21.54
CA PRO A 728 2.33 33.96 -22.11
C PRO A 728 2.71 33.55 -23.53
N ALA A 729 2.68 32.25 -23.83
CA ALA A 729 2.68 31.80 -25.22
C ALA A 729 1.48 32.45 -25.90
N SER A 730 1.68 33.20 -27.00
CA SER A 730 0.61 34.01 -27.62
C SER A 730 0.67 34.10 -29.15
N THR A 731 1.64 33.44 -29.78
CA THR A 731 1.80 33.40 -31.23
C THR A 731 2.26 32.02 -31.73
N ASP A 732 1.91 31.65 -32.96
CA ASP A 732 2.41 30.42 -33.62
C ASP A 732 3.95 30.33 -33.62
N ALA A 733 4.64 31.48 -33.60
CA ALA A 733 6.10 31.56 -33.52
C ALA A 733 6.65 31.15 -32.15
N ASP A 734 5.89 31.38 -31.07
CA ASP A 734 6.25 30.92 -29.72
C ASP A 734 6.17 29.38 -29.65
N LEU A 735 5.22 28.76 -30.35
CA LEU A 735 5.09 27.30 -30.47
C LEU A 735 6.18 26.67 -31.34
N THR A 736 6.61 27.38 -32.40
CA THR A 736 7.72 26.88 -33.24
C THR A 736 9.06 26.92 -32.49
N ALA A 737 9.15 27.74 -31.43
CA ALA A 737 10.32 27.84 -30.56
C ALA A 737 10.34 26.76 -29.45
N LEU A 738 9.23 26.07 -29.18
CA LEU A 738 9.12 24.98 -28.21
C LEU A 738 9.79 23.66 -28.66
N GLY A 739 10.44 23.64 -29.83
CA GLY A 739 11.15 22.45 -30.31
C GLY A 739 10.26 21.20 -30.38
N THR A 740 10.87 20.02 -30.48
CA THR A 740 10.15 18.74 -30.34
C THR A 740 10.05 18.27 -28.88
N THR A 741 10.77 18.92 -27.96
CA THR A 741 10.86 18.64 -26.51
C THR A 741 11.48 19.86 -25.81
N THR A 742 10.87 20.38 -24.74
CA THR A 742 11.37 21.50 -23.91
C THR A 742 11.33 21.17 -22.44
N VAL A 743 12.33 21.63 -21.68
CA VAL A 743 12.40 21.43 -20.22
C VAL A 743 11.19 22.07 -19.53
N VAL A 744 10.60 21.34 -18.59
CA VAL A 744 9.60 21.86 -17.66
C VAL A 744 10.33 22.47 -16.47
N HIS A 745 10.14 23.77 -16.25
CA HIS A 745 10.76 24.49 -15.14
C HIS A 745 9.87 24.61 -13.91
N VAL A 746 8.55 24.72 -14.13
CA VAL A 746 7.55 24.76 -13.06
C VAL A 746 6.28 24.10 -13.59
N ALA A 747 5.68 23.22 -12.78
CA ALA A 747 4.34 22.70 -12.97
C ALA A 747 3.44 23.14 -11.81
N ASP A 748 2.48 24.02 -12.09
CA ASP A 748 1.47 24.47 -11.14
C ASP A 748 0.16 23.75 -11.47
N LEU A 749 -0.08 22.64 -10.76
CA LEU A 749 -1.22 21.75 -10.97
C LEU A 749 -2.54 22.37 -10.49
N ASP A 750 -2.50 23.26 -9.49
CA ASP A 750 -3.70 23.95 -8.99
C ASP A 750 -4.29 24.91 -10.04
N SER A 751 -3.46 25.40 -10.96
CA SER A 751 -3.85 26.35 -12.00
C SER A 751 -3.61 25.84 -13.43
N ASN A 752 -3.37 24.53 -13.58
CA ASN A 752 -3.07 23.83 -14.83
C ASN A 752 -2.07 24.61 -15.71
N THR A 753 -1.00 25.10 -15.09
CA THR A 753 -0.03 25.99 -15.74
C THR A 753 1.36 25.35 -15.75
N LEU A 754 2.00 25.34 -16.91
CA LEU A 754 3.39 24.93 -17.09
C LEU A 754 4.24 26.13 -17.49
N ILE A 755 5.41 26.24 -16.87
CA ILE A 755 6.48 27.14 -17.30
C ILE A 755 7.53 26.31 -17.99
N ILE A 756 7.67 26.49 -19.30
CA ILE A 756 8.45 25.59 -20.15
C ILE A 756 9.45 26.33 -21.04
N GLY A 757 10.57 25.66 -21.31
CA GLY A 757 11.65 26.17 -22.15
C GLY A 757 12.25 27.47 -21.64
N GLY A 758 12.84 28.24 -22.55
CA GLY A 758 13.65 29.40 -22.19
C GLY A 758 15.14 29.09 -22.21
N SER A 759 15.95 30.14 -22.24
CA SER A 759 17.42 30.07 -22.23
C SER A 759 17.99 31.38 -21.72
N ALA A 760 19.32 31.49 -21.62
CA ALA A 760 19.99 32.77 -21.34
C ALA A 760 19.65 33.91 -22.33
N SER A 761 19.02 33.60 -23.47
CA SER A 761 18.64 34.57 -24.51
C SER A 761 17.15 34.53 -24.91
N ALA A 762 16.33 33.69 -24.26
CA ALA A 762 14.92 33.54 -24.59
C ALA A 762 14.09 33.39 -23.30
N ALA A 763 13.00 34.13 -23.19
CA ALA A 763 12.09 34.06 -22.06
C ALA A 763 11.46 32.65 -21.94
N PRO A 764 11.28 32.14 -20.71
CA PRO A 764 10.44 30.96 -20.50
C PRO A 764 8.99 31.28 -20.86
N LEU A 765 8.28 30.28 -21.36
CA LEU A 765 6.89 30.42 -21.80
C LEU A 765 5.94 29.88 -20.73
N LEU A 766 4.86 30.62 -20.51
CA LEU A 766 3.72 30.18 -19.72
C LEU A 766 2.69 29.55 -20.66
N VAL A 767 2.42 28.26 -20.45
CA VAL A 767 1.43 27.47 -21.18
C VAL A 767 0.39 26.97 -20.18
N ARG A 768 -0.88 26.95 -20.57
CA ARG A 768 -1.96 26.36 -19.79
C ARG A 768 -2.44 25.10 -20.50
N TYR A 769 -2.89 24.13 -19.75
CA TYR A 769 -3.54 22.95 -20.31
C TYR A 769 -4.92 22.78 -19.70
N ASP A 770 -5.79 22.09 -20.41
CA ASP A 770 -7.14 21.79 -19.95
C ASP A 770 -7.61 20.39 -20.37
N ASP A 771 -8.82 20.02 -19.96
CA ASP A 771 -9.39 18.70 -20.19
C ASP A 771 -9.67 18.40 -21.68
N ASN A 772 -9.67 19.41 -22.54
CA ASN A 772 -9.88 19.25 -23.98
C ASN A 772 -8.57 18.91 -24.73
N ASP A 773 -7.44 18.94 -24.03
CA ASP A 773 -6.12 18.60 -24.56
C ASP A 773 -5.84 17.08 -24.53
N GLN A 774 -4.84 16.65 -25.31
CA GLN A 774 -4.38 15.26 -25.35
C GLN A 774 -3.06 15.12 -24.58
N PHE A 775 -3.01 14.15 -23.67
CA PHE A 775 -1.83 13.91 -22.85
C PHE A 775 -1.15 12.58 -23.19
N ALA A 776 0.18 12.55 -23.09
CA ALA A 776 0.99 11.36 -23.21
C ALA A 776 2.16 11.41 -22.23
N VAL A 777 2.50 10.26 -21.65
CA VAL A 777 3.70 10.08 -20.81
C VAL A 777 4.57 9.03 -21.50
N GLY A 778 5.75 9.45 -21.94
CA GLY A 778 6.59 8.67 -22.87
C GLY A 778 5.91 8.49 -24.22
N ASP A 779 5.81 7.24 -24.67
CA ASP A 779 5.14 6.86 -25.91
C ASP A 779 3.64 6.56 -25.72
N ASP A 780 3.16 6.51 -24.47
CA ASP A 780 1.82 6.07 -24.12
C ASP A 780 0.86 7.25 -23.95
N LEU A 781 -0.31 7.18 -24.59
CA LEU A 781 -1.39 8.14 -24.37
C LEU A 781 -1.99 7.91 -22.99
N GLY A 782 -2.18 8.99 -22.23
CA GLY A 782 -2.69 8.96 -20.86
C GLY A 782 -3.80 9.97 -20.64
N SER A 783 -4.43 9.90 -19.47
CA SER A 783 -5.35 10.94 -18.98
C SER A 783 -4.55 12.16 -18.48
N MET A 784 -5.23 13.30 -18.31
CA MET A 784 -4.64 14.47 -17.63
C MET A 784 -4.11 14.09 -16.25
N ALA A 785 -4.86 13.28 -15.49
CA ALA A 785 -4.44 12.80 -14.18
C ALA A 785 -3.12 12.00 -14.22
N ALA A 786 -2.94 11.11 -15.20
CA ALA A 786 -1.70 10.36 -15.36
C ALA A 786 -0.51 11.26 -15.76
N PHE A 787 -0.78 12.32 -16.51
CA PHE A 787 0.20 13.33 -16.88
C PHE A 787 0.60 14.23 -15.70
N GLU A 788 -0.37 14.67 -14.88
CA GLU A 788 -0.13 15.44 -13.66
C GLU A 788 0.57 14.62 -12.58
N GLU A 789 0.22 13.34 -12.44
CA GLU A 789 0.92 12.40 -11.56
C GLU A 789 2.38 12.25 -11.97
N ALA A 790 2.65 12.10 -13.27
CA ALA A 790 4.01 12.03 -13.77
C ALA A 790 4.79 13.35 -13.53
N LEU A 791 4.17 14.51 -13.78
CA LEU A 791 4.75 15.82 -13.48
C LEU A 791 5.04 16.05 -11.98
N GLY A 792 4.18 15.52 -11.10
CA GLY A 792 4.34 15.65 -9.65
C GLY A 792 5.49 14.82 -9.07
N ASN A 793 5.98 13.83 -9.82
CA ASN A 793 7.05 12.92 -9.40
C ASN A 793 8.47 13.39 -9.80
N ASP A 794 8.61 14.50 -10.56
CA ASP A 794 9.90 15.06 -10.96
C ASP A 794 10.50 15.96 -9.86
N GLU A 795 11.42 15.41 -9.05
CA GLU A 795 12.12 16.17 -7.99
C GLU A 795 13.25 17.08 -8.54
N ASP A 796 13.76 16.83 -9.75
CA ASP A 796 14.93 17.48 -10.34
C ASP A 796 14.59 18.54 -11.42
N ASN A 797 13.31 18.70 -11.77
CA ASN A 797 12.79 19.58 -12.83
C ASN A 797 13.53 19.36 -14.17
N ASN A 798 13.84 18.11 -14.49
CA ASN A 798 14.58 17.74 -15.69
C ASN A 798 13.69 17.17 -16.79
N ASP A 799 12.40 16.96 -16.50
CA ASP A 799 11.43 16.47 -17.45
C ASP A 799 11.30 17.40 -18.64
N THR A 800 10.96 16.79 -19.79
CA THR A 800 10.72 17.55 -21.01
C THR A 800 9.32 17.33 -21.53
N VAL A 801 8.66 18.40 -21.94
CA VAL A 801 7.34 18.35 -22.56
C VAL A 801 7.40 18.85 -23.99
N ALA A 802 6.67 18.18 -24.88
CA ALA A 802 6.39 18.64 -26.23
C ALA A 802 4.94 19.12 -26.30
N VAL A 803 4.71 20.32 -26.84
CA VAL A 803 3.37 20.91 -27.01
C VAL A 803 3.09 21.15 -28.48
N THR A 804 1.97 20.65 -29.01
CA THR A 804 1.56 20.89 -30.41
C THR A 804 0.15 21.44 -30.50
N SER A 805 -0.07 22.38 -31.43
CA SER A 805 -1.39 23.00 -31.71
C SER A 805 -2.02 23.69 -30.50
N TYR A 806 -1.30 24.63 -29.89
CA TYR A 806 -1.77 25.34 -28.70
C TYR A 806 -2.17 26.79 -29.03
N ASP A 807 -3.47 27.10 -28.98
CA ASP A 807 -3.99 28.47 -29.01
C ASP A 807 -4.46 28.93 -27.61
N PRO A 808 -3.72 29.82 -26.94
CA PRO A 808 -4.07 30.33 -25.60
C PRO A 808 -5.33 31.21 -25.59
N THR A 809 -5.86 31.59 -26.75
CA THR A 809 -7.04 32.44 -26.90
C THR A 809 -8.31 31.67 -27.26
N ASP A 810 -8.17 30.37 -27.58
CA ASP A 810 -9.27 29.48 -27.93
C ASP A 810 -9.22 28.24 -27.03
N SER A 811 -10.03 28.23 -25.97
CA SER A 811 -10.18 27.09 -25.07
C SER A 811 -10.88 25.87 -25.72
N GLY A 812 -11.21 25.95 -27.02
CA GLY A 812 -11.68 24.82 -27.80
C GLY A 812 -10.62 24.24 -28.73
N ASP A 813 -9.41 24.82 -28.78
CA ASP A 813 -8.28 24.18 -29.45
C ASP A 813 -7.85 22.95 -28.64
N THR A 814 -7.46 21.88 -29.34
CA THR A 814 -6.98 20.66 -28.69
C THR A 814 -5.48 20.62 -28.88
N ALA A 815 -4.75 21.06 -27.87
CA ALA A 815 -3.31 20.90 -27.83
C ALA A 815 -2.96 19.46 -27.47
N ARG A 816 -1.75 19.02 -27.84
CA ARG A 816 -1.20 17.75 -27.39
C ARG A 816 0.07 17.98 -26.59
N PHE A 817 0.08 17.47 -25.37
CA PHE A 817 1.19 17.47 -24.43
C PHE A 817 1.80 16.07 -24.37
N VAL A 818 3.10 15.97 -24.64
CA VAL A 818 3.85 14.71 -24.51
C VAL A 818 4.96 14.93 -23.50
N LEU A 819 4.79 14.40 -22.30
CA LEU A 819 5.81 14.39 -21.25
C LEU A 819 6.79 13.25 -21.53
N THR A 820 8.08 13.56 -21.54
CA THR A 820 9.14 12.57 -21.50
C THR A 820 9.79 12.65 -20.13
N VAL A 821 9.51 11.64 -19.30
CA VAL A 821 10.12 11.51 -17.98
C VAL A 821 11.57 11.13 -18.18
N VAL A 822 12.49 11.95 -17.68
CA VAL A 822 13.91 11.61 -17.73
C VAL A 822 14.20 10.80 -16.47
N ALA A 823 14.36 9.48 -16.62
CA ALA A 823 14.80 8.65 -15.50
C ALA A 823 16.18 9.13 -15.03
N ASP A 824 16.27 9.57 -13.78
CA ASP A 824 17.54 9.86 -13.14
C ASP A 824 18.38 8.57 -13.16
N GLY A 825 19.54 8.66 -13.81
CA GLY A 825 20.34 7.51 -14.24
C GLY A 825 21.35 7.01 -13.22
#